data_AF-A0A523SGW2-F1
#
_entry.id   AF-A0A523SGW2-F1
#
_cell.length_a   1.000
_cell.length_b   1.000
_cell.length_c   1.000
_cell.angle_alpha   90.00
_cell.angle_beta   90.00
_cell.angle_gamma   90.00
#
_symmetry.space_group_name_H-M   'P 1'
#
loop_
_entity.id
_entity.type
_entity.pdbx_description
1 polymer ?
#
loop_
_entity_poly.entity_id
_entity_poly.type
_entity_poly.pdbx_seq_one_letter_code
_entity_poly.pdbx_strand_id
1 'polypeptide(L)'
;MKLNPQYRQTSIRVLCICALLFSGISLLPSPLLSADNDGFTVRVKTVSDNKLTVTYELGNYSVTEYIKHGNTFSRIMLGGAERTNVAGKPNLPFVSTLFGIPVSGDFNVALQSIKTTKKIMPFVEPVDPIALGPVLAGRFNLDGFYKQDTYYPASHYEVTSPGFFRDHRIGAILFFPFRYNPQTRTLSIITQATFIISFASQAREPGNIRIPEKDNKAESLFSNLVSNYEQCKRWLKPHPFPQIPEPRQADTLFKIITGKEGLHHIAYTDLINAGINPSTINPREIHITHRGFEIPIYVKGEEDSVFNMQDYIDFFALSIHGETTFFNPYTFKNVYWLSFGDSLGKRMVEEDGTPDSISHFPLSSFRDTIHFEKDSIFVRLSVITADSTDMWFWDRLYGPDTQYIDVFVPSPDTLAPFDLMVNLHGFTTTHAGHRVQVLFNDSFLADSSWHGQAPYTLSIEGISGNILHHGSNTITLILPAPVDSVDGLFSNWVEISYDHLLKSSNNTITFNIPEDMQDTTYEFIIDNFDFADVEIYKQNVSKIINFKREIYQEQGNTKYRFIFQDKDITSLMRFTIVPIWEKYQPERIEKVHLRDLHATTHNAEFLIITSDALLASAETYALWKETHGFDCMVVTIDEIYNEFNHGIDSPEAIKQFISYAYDYYNQPPLYCLLFGDGTFDYRNIRGHSGNFVPVHLSMYWGLWGAVADDGYFARVSGDDLLPDIFIGRFPIRSDDEFDGIFEKAKMYVDYQNLDEWKRNLVFVADSGTAGYNSYFDMDHIIADYLPPAYDANRCYHPRKMREDFLKEMDEGAVFVNFLSHGGGDILCGGGFLISKDVFRMTNLDRMPFWTAFSCVNGFFDEPHPDSISIGETVFLAPNGGGIGYYGPGSLTYGGHNYLLSRRIYEGFFNHNLLHFGQFLAYGEIAYYSSYGNQYQLYTYNLLGDPGIELSLPDTTHIDLSISVSSISAGDTLTVQGVLLSSLQGEAVVTYYTVRDTALISFQKISYL
;
A
#
# COMPACT_ATOMS: atom_id res chain seq x y z
N MET A 1 11.05 62.39 21.97
CA MET A 1 10.36 63.64 22.35
C MET A 1 8.88 63.28 22.59
N LYS A 2 8.42 63.38 23.86
CA LYS A 2 7.03 63.42 24.42
C LYS A 2 5.99 62.39 23.89
N LEU A 3 5.63 61.36 24.66
CA LEU A 3 4.66 61.26 25.79
C LEU A 3 3.23 60.83 25.36
N ASN A 4 2.82 59.67 25.88
CA ASN A 4 1.50 59.00 26.10
C ASN A 4 0.27 59.94 26.35
N PRO A 5 -1.03 59.49 26.39
CA PRO A 5 -1.49 58.17 26.87
C PRO A 5 -2.78 57.53 26.26
N GLN A 6 -2.91 56.22 26.55
CA GLN A 6 -4.09 55.41 26.94
C GLN A 6 -5.49 56.03 26.95
N TYR A 7 -6.51 55.25 26.56
CA TYR A 7 -7.63 54.88 27.47
C TYR A 7 -8.36 53.59 27.03
N ARG A 8 -8.55 52.69 28.01
CA ARG A 8 -9.39 51.48 28.01
C ARG A 8 -10.89 51.85 28.08
N GLN A 9 -11.79 51.03 27.52
CA GLN A 9 -12.79 50.21 28.24
C GLN A 9 -13.97 49.76 27.35
N THR A 10 -14.16 48.43 27.32
CA THR A 10 -15.42 47.66 27.44
C THR A 10 -16.76 48.30 27.03
N SER A 11 -17.48 47.63 26.11
CA SER A 11 -18.94 47.61 26.10
C SER A 11 -19.47 46.28 25.56
N ILE A 12 -20.31 45.66 26.39
CA ILE A 12 -20.98 44.37 26.24
C ILE A 12 -22.21 44.52 25.32
N ARG A 13 -22.41 43.50 24.47
CA ARG A 13 -23.65 42.99 23.82
C ARG A 13 -24.88 43.91 23.73
N VAL A 14 -25.38 44.11 22.50
CA VAL A 14 -26.81 43.93 22.16
C VAL A 14 -26.93 43.31 20.77
N LEU A 15 -27.54 42.14 20.70
CA LEU A 15 -28.06 41.47 19.50
C LEU A 15 -29.11 42.36 18.82
N CYS A 16 -28.95 42.66 17.54
CA CYS A 16 -30.07 42.99 16.66
C CYS A 16 -29.92 42.28 15.32
N ILE A 17 -30.77 41.28 15.16
CA ILE A 17 -31.09 40.55 13.94
C ILE A 17 -31.56 41.55 12.87
N CYS A 18 -30.89 41.59 11.73
CA CYS A 18 -31.46 42.11 10.49
C CYS A 18 -31.18 41.10 9.38
N ALA A 19 -32.13 40.19 9.23
CA ALA A 19 -32.35 39.42 8.02
C ALA A 19 -32.67 40.40 6.87
N LEU A 20 -31.78 40.46 5.88
CA LEU A 20 -32.07 41.07 4.58
C LEU A 20 -31.62 40.11 3.48
N LEU A 21 -32.60 39.31 3.05
CA LEU A 21 -32.90 38.95 1.66
C LEU A 21 -31.76 39.18 0.64
N PHE A 22 -30.93 38.16 0.44
CA PHE A 22 -30.25 37.95 -0.85
C PHE A 22 -31.12 37.05 -1.72
N SER A 23 -32.28 37.56 -2.14
CA SER A 23 -32.99 37.08 -3.33
C SER A 23 -32.53 37.93 -4.52
N GLY A 24 -31.29 37.72 -4.94
CA GLY A 24 -30.71 38.31 -6.13
C GLY A 24 -30.34 37.18 -7.09
N ILE A 25 -31.26 36.82 -7.96
CA ILE A 25 -31.07 35.89 -9.07
C ILE A 25 -29.94 36.44 -9.95
N SER A 26 -28.74 35.88 -9.83
CA SER A 26 -27.74 35.90 -10.89
C SER A 26 -27.85 34.59 -11.66
N LEU A 27 -28.83 34.53 -12.58
CA LEU A 27 -28.76 33.67 -13.76
C LEU A 27 -27.62 34.18 -14.64
N LEU A 28 -26.38 33.92 -14.25
CA LEU A 28 -25.29 33.89 -15.22
C LEU A 28 -25.44 32.58 -15.99
N PRO A 29 -25.44 32.60 -17.34
CA PRO A 29 -25.36 31.36 -18.10
C PRO A 29 -24.04 30.70 -17.74
N SER A 30 -24.09 29.61 -16.97
CA SER A 30 -22.95 28.72 -16.81
C SER A 30 -22.47 28.33 -18.21
N PRO A 31 -21.15 28.35 -18.49
CA PRO A 31 -20.65 27.90 -19.77
C PRO A 31 -21.14 26.46 -20.00
N LEU A 32 -21.70 26.20 -21.17
CA LEU A 32 -21.92 24.84 -21.62
C LEU A 32 -20.53 24.20 -21.74
N LEU A 33 -20.16 23.30 -20.82
CA LEU A 33 -19.09 22.37 -21.10
C LEU A 33 -19.64 21.33 -22.07
N SER A 34 -19.20 21.39 -23.33
CA SER A 34 -19.37 20.34 -24.32
C SER A 34 -18.01 19.67 -24.53
N ALA A 35 -17.91 18.39 -24.19
CA ALA A 35 -16.92 17.52 -24.83
C ALA A 35 -17.54 17.13 -26.17
N ASP A 36 -17.18 17.84 -27.24
CA ASP A 36 -17.54 17.47 -28.60
C ASP A 36 -16.50 16.48 -29.09
N ASN A 37 -16.83 15.19 -29.02
CA ASN A 37 -16.10 14.13 -29.69
C ASN A 37 -16.85 13.77 -30.98
N ASP A 38 -16.13 13.32 -32.02
CA ASP A 38 -16.77 12.86 -33.27
C ASP A 38 -17.83 11.76 -33.02
N GLY A 39 -17.68 11.02 -31.92
CA GLY A 39 -18.57 9.94 -31.51
C GLY A 39 -19.85 10.38 -30.80
N PHE A 40 -19.79 11.34 -29.88
CA PHE A 40 -20.94 11.77 -29.08
C PHE A 40 -20.69 13.12 -28.42
N THR A 41 -21.79 13.79 -28.02
CA THR A 41 -21.74 15.00 -27.19
C THR A 41 -22.45 14.73 -25.86
N VAL A 42 -21.80 15.09 -24.76
CA VAL A 42 -22.41 15.19 -23.43
C VAL A 42 -22.53 16.65 -23.04
N ARG A 43 -23.74 17.10 -22.72
CA ARG A 43 -24.01 18.46 -22.21
C ARG A 43 -24.53 18.35 -20.80
N VAL A 44 -23.84 19.00 -19.87
CA VAL A 44 -24.27 19.09 -18.47
C VAL A 44 -24.77 20.49 -18.17
N LYS A 45 -25.95 20.56 -17.55
CA LYS A 45 -26.57 21.82 -17.15
C LYS A 45 -26.96 21.76 -15.68
N THR A 46 -26.42 22.68 -14.88
CA THR A 46 -26.91 22.91 -13.52
C THR A 46 -28.28 23.57 -13.58
N VAL A 47 -29.29 22.91 -13.02
CA VAL A 47 -30.67 23.42 -12.97
C VAL A 47 -30.91 24.17 -11.66
N SER A 48 -30.35 23.67 -10.57
CA SER A 48 -30.38 24.26 -9.23
C SER A 48 -29.24 23.67 -8.39
N ASP A 49 -29.05 24.18 -7.17
CA ASP A 49 -28.03 23.67 -6.24
C ASP A 49 -28.20 22.18 -5.89
N ASN A 50 -29.36 21.59 -6.10
CA ASN A 50 -29.66 20.18 -5.82
C ASN A 50 -29.99 19.37 -7.07
N LYS A 51 -29.76 19.89 -8.28
CA LYS A 51 -30.19 19.24 -9.51
C LYS A 51 -29.31 19.55 -10.73
N LEU A 52 -28.90 18.49 -11.43
CA LEU A 52 -28.26 18.54 -12.75
C LEU A 52 -29.14 17.90 -13.81
N THR A 53 -28.94 18.32 -15.05
CA THR A 53 -29.42 17.61 -16.23
C THR A 53 -28.23 17.25 -17.11
N VAL A 54 -28.13 15.97 -17.48
CA VAL A 54 -27.11 15.45 -18.39
C VAL A 54 -27.82 15.02 -19.67
N THR A 55 -27.49 15.65 -20.79
CA THR A 55 -28.03 15.31 -22.10
C THR A 55 -26.95 14.69 -22.95
N TYR A 56 -27.22 13.50 -23.45
CA TYR A 56 -26.38 12.76 -24.37
C TYR A 56 -26.98 12.82 -25.78
N GLU A 57 -26.13 13.08 -26.77
CA GLU A 57 -26.46 12.99 -28.19
C GLU A 57 -25.43 12.12 -28.91
N LEU A 58 -25.91 11.10 -29.63
CA LEU A 58 -25.06 10.22 -30.42
C LEU A 58 -24.57 10.95 -31.67
N GLY A 59 -23.26 10.98 -31.85
CA GLY A 59 -22.59 11.44 -33.07
C GLY A 59 -22.33 10.29 -34.05
N ASN A 60 -21.17 10.31 -34.70
CA ASN A 60 -20.80 9.33 -35.70
C ASN A 60 -20.27 8.04 -35.06
N TYR A 61 -20.80 6.90 -35.49
CA TYR A 61 -20.27 5.59 -35.13
C TYR A 61 -20.12 4.74 -36.39
N SER A 62 -19.17 3.80 -36.36
CA SER A 62 -18.97 2.87 -37.46
C SER A 62 -19.26 1.44 -37.02
N VAL A 63 -19.63 0.61 -38.00
CA VAL A 63 -19.82 -0.83 -37.81
C VAL A 63 -18.97 -1.54 -38.84
N THR A 64 -18.06 -2.39 -38.38
CA THR A 64 -17.23 -3.23 -39.24
C THR A 64 -17.63 -4.69 -39.06
N GLU A 65 -17.78 -5.41 -40.16
CA GLU A 65 -18.09 -6.85 -40.14
C GLU A 65 -16.85 -7.67 -40.50
N TYR A 66 -16.65 -8.78 -39.79
CA TYR A 66 -15.55 -9.70 -40.05
C TYR A 66 -15.94 -11.13 -39.68
N ILE A 67 -15.19 -12.12 -40.18
CA ILE A 67 -15.45 -13.54 -39.92
C ILE A 67 -14.42 -14.08 -38.93
N LYS A 68 -14.88 -14.66 -37.81
CA LYS A 68 -14.05 -15.34 -36.80
C LYS A 68 -14.70 -16.69 -36.48
N HIS A 69 -13.94 -17.79 -36.56
CA HIS A 69 -14.42 -19.15 -36.29
C HIS A 69 -15.75 -19.53 -36.99
N GLY A 70 -15.91 -19.16 -38.27
CA GLY A 70 -17.09 -19.50 -39.08
C GLY A 70 -18.36 -18.69 -38.79
N ASN A 71 -18.29 -17.71 -37.88
CA ASN A 71 -19.39 -16.76 -37.61
C ASN A 71 -19.02 -15.37 -38.13
N THR A 72 -20.00 -14.66 -38.68
CA THR A 72 -19.87 -13.23 -38.99
C THR A 72 -20.14 -12.42 -37.73
N PHE A 73 -19.18 -11.59 -37.35
CA PHE A 73 -19.27 -10.68 -36.22
C PHE A 73 -19.31 -9.22 -36.68
N SER A 74 -19.97 -8.38 -35.88
CA SER A 74 -20.01 -6.93 -35.99
C SER A 74 -19.22 -6.32 -34.84
N ARG A 75 -18.32 -5.39 -35.17
CA ARG A 75 -17.62 -4.53 -34.22
C ARG A 75 -18.15 -3.11 -34.38
N ILE A 76 -18.64 -2.53 -33.28
CA ILE A 76 -19.19 -1.17 -33.23
C ILE A 76 -18.10 -0.27 -32.64
N MET A 77 -17.75 0.80 -33.36
CA MET A 77 -16.76 1.78 -32.93
C MET A 77 -17.45 3.11 -32.68
N LEU A 78 -17.22 3.69 -31.51
CA LEU A 78 -17.72 5.00 -31.08
C LEU A 78 -16.52 5.79 -30.51
N GLY A 79 -16.13 6.88 -31.16
CA GLY A 79 -14.98 7.69 -30.72
C GLY A 79 -15.17 8.23 -29.31
N GLY A 80 -14.12 8.16 -28.48
CA GLY A 80 -14.13 8.61 -27.08
C GLY A 80 -14.91 7.73 -26.10
N ALA A 81 -15.44 6.59 -26.54
CA ALA A 81 -16.23 5.70 -25.69
C ALA A 81 -15.36 4.63 -24.99
N GLU A 82 -15.87 4.15 -23.86
CA GLU A 82 -15.40 2.95 -23.18
C GLU A 82 -16.06 1.70 -23.79
N ARG A 83 -15.61 0.52 -23.38
CA ARG A 83 -16.13 -0.75 -23.90
C ARG A 83 -16.42 -1.74 -22.79
N THR A 84 -17.56 -2.41 -22.88
CA THR A 84 -17.91 -3.47 -21.92
C THR A 84 -16.82 -4.54 -21.88
N ASN A 85 -16.45 -5.00 -20.70
CA ASN A 85 -15.29 -5.87 -20.48
C ASN A 85 -15.65 -7.24 -19.88
N VAL A 86 -16.93 -7.62 -19.86
CA VAL A 86 -17.35 -8.94 -19.34
C VAL A 86 -17.05 -10.03 -20.37
N ALA A 87 -16.07 -10.87 -20.06
CA ALA A 87 -15.63 -11.97 -20.93
C ALA A 87 -16.79 -12.80 -21.48
N GLY A 88 -16.76 -13.08 -22.77
CA GLY A 88 -17.75 -13.88 -23.48
C GLY A 88 -19.06 -13.16 -23.81
N LYS A 89 -19.34 -11.97 -23.27
CA LYS A 89 -20.54 -11.15 -23.60
C LYS A 89 -20.27 -10.16 -24.75
N PRO A 90 -21.30 -9.61 -25.43
CA PRO A 90 -21.10 -8.64 -26.52
C PRO A 90 -20.26 -7.43 -26.11
N ASN A 91 -19.18 -7.15 -26.86
CA ASN A 91 -18.30 -6.01 -26.64
C ASN A 91 -18.90 -4.74 -27.25
N LEU A 92 -19.57 -3.93 -26.41
CA LEU A 92 -20.33 -2.76 -26.82
C LEU A 92 -19.72 -1.45 -26.27
N PRO A 93 -19.73 -0.35 -27.06
CA PRO A 93 -19.32 0.94 -26.55
C PRO A 93 -20.27 1.52 -25.50
N PHE A 94 -19.72 2.19 -24.50
CA PHE A 94 -20.45 2.92 -23.46
C PHE A 94 -19.76 4.24 -23.12
N VAL A 95 -20.49 5.19 -22.55
CA VAL A 95 -19.98 6.51 -22.19
C VAL A 95 -19.98 6.64 -20.68
N SER A 96 -18.82 6.97 -20.12
CA SER A 96 -18.68 7.30 -18.70
C SER A 96 -18.75 8.82 -18.52
N THR A 97 -19.57 9.30 -17.60
CA THR A 97 -19.64 10.73 -17.26
C THR A 97 -19.52 10.90 -15.75
N LEU A 98 -18.44 11.53 -15.31
CA LEU A 98 -18.19 11.85 -13.91
C LEU A 98 -18.78 13.22 -13.55
N PHE A 99 -19.27 13.32 -12.32
CA PHE A 99 -19.79 14.54 -11.71
C PHE A 99 -19.52 14.48 -10.21
N GLY A 100 -19.24 15.63 -9.60
CA GLY A 100 -19.18 15.70 -8.16
C GLY A 100 -20.57 15.62 -7.55
N ILE A 101 -20.64 15.07 -6.35
CA ILE A 101 -21.84 14.93 -5.54
C ILE A 101 -21.62 15.59 -4.17
N PRO A 102 -22.67 16.01 -3.45
CA PRO A 102 -22.51 16.48 -2.08
C PRO A 102 -21.81 15.44 -1.20
N VAL A 103 -20.94 15.91 -0.29
CA VAL A 103 -20.21 15.04 0.66
C VAL A 103 -21.19 14.18 1.47
N SER A 104 -22.23 14.79 2.01
CA SER A 104 -23.30 14.10 2.75
C SER A 104 -24.59 14.00 1.95
N GLY A 105 -25.32 12.90 2.15
CA GLY A 105 -26.57 12.60 1.47
C GLY A 105 -26.42 11.70 0.24
N ASP A 106 -27.56 11.16 -0.18
CA ASP A 106 -27.68 10.33 -1.37
C ASP A 106 -27.90 11.17 -2.63
N PHE A 107 -27.63 10.57 -3.79
CA PHE A 107 -28.03 11.12 -5.08
C PHE A 107 -28.84 10.10 -5.86
N ASN A 108 -29.75 10.58 -6.69
CA ASN A 108 -30.56 9.73 -7.55
C ASN A 108 -30.44 10.19 -9.00
N VAL A 109 -30.15 9.24 -9.89
CA VAL A 109 -30.15 9.46 -11.34
C VAL A 109 -31.44 8.87 -11.90
N ALA A 110 -32.19 9.67 -12.65
CA ALA A 110 -33.40 9.25 -13.33
C ALA A 110 -33.28 9.50 -14.83
N LEU A 111 -33.50 8.47 -15.64
CA LEU A 111 -33.62 8.60 -17.09
C LEU A 111 -34.98 9.25 -17.42
N GLN A 112 -34.93 10.49 -17.90
CA GLN A 112 -36.14 11.29 -18.18
C GLN A 112 -36.72 10.97 -19.56
N SER A 113 -35.87 10.87 -20.58
CA SER A 113 -36.30 10.59 -21.95
C SER A 113 -35.18 9.92 -22.75
N ILE A 114 -35.57 9.03 -23.67
CA ILE A 114 -34.68 8.43 -24.67
C ILE A 114 -35.32 8.48 -26.05
N LYS A 115 -34.49 8.59 -27.09
CA LYS A 115 -34.85 8.34 -28.48
C LYS A 115 -34.06 7.17 -29.01
N THR A 116 -34.76 6.12 -29.42
CA THR A 116 -34.14 4.84 -29.78
C THR A 116 -34.46 4.45 -31.22
N THR A 117 -33.47 3.90 -31.93
CA THR A 117 -33.63 3.22 -33.20
C THR A 117 -33.17 1.75 -33.06
N LYS A 118 -33.54 0.90 -34.02
CA LYS A 118 -33.13 -0.51 -34.04
C LYS A 118 -32.47 -0.85 -35.36
N LYS A 119 -31.45 -1.71 -35.29
CA LYS A 119 -30.73 -2.23 -36.47
C LYS A 119 -30.58 -3.74 -36.34
N ILE A 120 -30.88 -4.47 -37.40
CA ILE A 120 -30.58 -5.90 -37.49
C ILE A 120 -29.16 -6.05 -38.00
N MET A 121 -28.36 -6.91 -37.38
CA MET A 121 -26.97 -7.16 -37.76
C MET A 121 -26.51 -8.56 -37.36
N PRO A 122 -25.35 -9.04 -37.86
CA PRO A 122 -24.73 -10.27 -37.36
C PRO A 122 -24.43 -10.22 -35.85
N PHE A 123 -23.84 -11.29 -35.31
CA PHE A 123 -23.45 -11.27 -33.89
C PHE A 123 -22.53 -10.10 -33.58
N VAL A 124 -22.78 -9.35 -32.51
CA VAL A 124 -21.74 -8.46 -31.99
C VAL A 124 -20.59 -9.33 -31.50
N GLU A 125 -19.35 -8.88 -31.69
CA GLU A 125 -18.18 -9.64 -31.21
C GLU A 125 -18.24 -9.82 -29.67
N PRO A 126 -17.86 -10.98 -29.12
CA PRO A 126 -17.73 -11.11 -27.68
C PRO A 126 -16.44 -10.47 -27.18
N VAL A 127 -16.43 -10.06 -25.92
CA VAL A 127 -15.19 -9.73 -25.20
C VAL A 127 -14.36 -11.01 -25.09
N ASP A 128 -13.13 -10.99 -25.63
CA ASP A 128 -12.21 -12.12 -25.49
C ASP A 128 -11.82 -12.30 -24.01
N PRO A 129 -11.71 -13.54 -23.49
CA PRO A 129 -11.29 -13.76 -22.12
C PRO A 129 -9.86 -13.21 -21.92
N ILE A 130 -9.67 -12.46 -20.83
CA ILE A 130 -8.35 -11.92 -20.48
C ILE A 130 -7.46 -13.09 -20.07
N ALA A 131 -6.34 -13.29 -20.77
CA ALA A 131 -5.36 -14.29 -20.42
C ALA A 131 -4.66 -13.93 -19.09
N LEU A 132 -4.52 -14.91 -18.20
CA LEU A 132 -3.79 -14.76 -16.93
C LEU A 132 -2.33 -15.20 -17.13
N GLY A 133 -1.38 -14.30 -16.91
CA GLY A 133 0.05 -14.62 -17.00
C GLY A 133 0.48 -15.11 -18.39
N PRO A 134 1.57 -15.91 -18.49
CA PRO A 134 2.08 -16.43 -19.77
C PRO A 134 1.25 -17.59 -20.35
N VAL A 135 0.11 -17.94 -19.75
CA VAL A 135 -0.72 -19.07 -20.20
C VAL A 135 -1.47 -18.69 -21.48
N LEU A 136 -1.49 -19.64 -22.43
CA LEU A 136 -2.22 -19.55 -23.69
C LEU A 136 -3.60 -18.91 -23.51
N ALA A 137 -3.84 -17.82 -24.23
CA ALA A 137 -5.14 -17.17 -24.32
C ALA A 137 -6.28 -18.19 -24.38
N GLY A 138 -7.27 -18.04 -23.50
CA GLY A 138 -8.42 -18.93 -23.44
C GLY A 138 -9.02 -19.12 -24.83
N ARG A 139 -9.36 -20.36 -25.20
CA ARG A 139 -10.02 -20.63 -26.48
C ARG A 139 -11.26 -19.74 -26.58
N PHE A 140 -11.38 -18.97 -27.66
CA PHE A 140 -12.57 -18.19 -27.97
C PHE A 140 -13.84 -19.02 -27.71
N ASN A 141 -14.66 -18.58 -26.77
CA ASN A 141 -15.91 -19.26 -26.43
C ASN A 141 -17.05 -18.25 -26.46
N LEU A 142 -18.06 -18.53 -27.28
CA LEU A 142 -19.32 -17.78 -27.27
C LEU A 142 -20.07 -18.18 -25.99
N ASP A 143 -20.22 -17.23 -25.08
CA ASP A 143 -20.94 -17.45 -23.83
C ASP A 143 -22.38 -17.94 -24.07
N GLY A 144 -22.95 -18.63 -23.08
CA GLY A 144 -24.35 -19.06 -23.09
C GLY A 144 -25.33 -17.90 -23.34
N PHE A 145 -24.93 -16.66 -23.03
CA PHE A 145 -25.66 -15.44 -23.35
C PHE A 145 -26.07 -15.32 -24.81
N TYR A 146 -25.24 -15.75 -25.78
CA TYR A 146 -25.55 -15.65 -27.21
C TYR A 146 -26.75 -16.49 -27.66
N LYS A 147 -27.28 -17.34 -26.77
CA LYS A 147 -28.49 -18.15 -26.98
C LYS A 147 -29.74 -17.59 -26.28
N GLN A 148 -29.64 -16.45 -25.59
CA GLN A 148 -30.72 -15.88 -24.79
C GLN A 148 -31.50 -14.78 -25.55
N ASP A 149 -32.82 -14.70 -25.31
CA ASP A 149 -33.68 -13.62 -25.81
C ASP A 149 -33.68 -12.42 -24.86
N THR A 150 -32.51 -11.83 -24.63
CA THR A 150 -32.38 -10.67 -23.76
C THR A 150 -31.34 -9.68 -24.29
N TYR A 151 -31.45 -8.42 -23.89
CA TYR A 151 -30.50 -7.38 -24.26
C TYR A 151 -29.32 -7.34 -23.29
N TYR A 152 -28.11 -7.21 -23.83
CA TYR A 152 -26.92 -6.82 -23.07
C TYR A 152 -26.41 -5.44 -23.51
N PRO A 153 -26.03 -4.56 -22.56
CA PRO A 153 -26.30 -4.66 -21.11
C PRO A 153 -27.80 -4.71 -20.78
N ALA A 154 -28.15 -5.16 -19.57
CA ALA A 154 -29.55 -5.32 -19.14
C ALA A 154 -30.25 -3.97 -18.89
N SER A 155 -29.49 -2.95 -18.50
CA SER A 155 -29.95 -1.59 -18.25
C SER A 155 -29.43 -0.63 -19.33
N HIS A 156 -30.04 0.55 -19.45
CA HIS A 156 -29.54 1.61 -20.34
C HIS A 156 -28.39 2.40 -19.72
N TYR A 157 -28.25 2.33 -18.40
CA TYR A 157 -27.17 2.96 -17.67
C TYR A 157 -26.95 2.25 -16.34
N GLU A 158 -25.77 2.45 -15.78
CA GLU A 158 -25.40 2.12 -14.39
C GLU A 158 -24.93 3.40 -13.69
N VAL A 159 -25.07 3.42 -12.37
CA VAL A 159 -24.67 4.55 -11.52
C VAL A 159 -23.71 4.04 -10.49
N THR A 160 -22.57 4.70 -10.35
CA THR A 160 -21.53 4.34 -9.37
C THR A 160 -21.11 5.57 -8.56
N SER A 161 -20.53 5.34 -7.39
CA SER A 161 -19.95 6.35 -6.50
C SER A 161 -18.51 5.91 -6.20
N PRO A 162 -17.54 6.20 -7.10
CA PRO A 162 -16.18 5.65 -7.00
C PRO A 162 -15.45 6.02 -5.70
N GLY A 163 -15.74 7.16 -5.09
CA GLY A 163 -15.09 7.57 -3.85
C GLY A 163 -14.92 9.07 -3.69
N PHE A 164 -13.98 9.45 -2.85
CA PHE A 164 -13.50 10.82 -2.68
C PHE A 164 -12.19 11.02 -3.45
N PHE A 165 -12.06 12.19 -4.08
CA PHE A 165 -10.76 12.71 -4.46
C PHE A 165 -10.52 13.95 -3.61
N ARG A 166 -9.64 13.81 -2.62
CA ARG A 166 -9.41 14.78 -1.56
C ARG A 166 -10.72 15.14 -0.87
N ASP A 167 -11.12 16.41 -0.98
CA ASP A 167 -12.27 16.96 -0.27
C ASP A 167 -13.55 16.91 -1.14
N HIS A 168 -13.48 16.30 -2.33
CA HIS A 168 -14.60 16.19 -3.26
C HIS A 168 -15.06 14.75 -3.40
N ARG A 169 -16.38 14.54 -3.39
CA ARG A 169 -16.98 13.22 -3.61
C ARG A 169 -17.40 13.07 -5.08
N ILE A 170 -17.09 11.93 -5.70
CA ILE A 170 -17.35 11.68 -7.12
C ILE A 170 -18.48 10.67 -7.31
N GLY A 171 -19.37 10.95 -8.26
CA GLY A 171 -20.33 10.01 -8.82
C GLY A 171 -20.10 9.83 -10.33
N ALA A 172 -20.56 8.70 -10.88
CA ALA A 172 -20.49 8.45 -12.32
C ALA A 172 -21.76 7.82 -12.87
N ILE A 173 -22.06 8.12 -14.14
CA ILE A 173 -23.08 7.44 -14.95
C ILE A 173 -22.36 6.70 -16.07
N LEU A 174 -22.53 5.38 -16.11
CA LEU A 174 -22.08 4.53 -17.20
C LEU A 174 -23.26 4.33 -18.16
N PHE A 175 -23.31 5.11 -19.24
CA PHE A 175 -24.42 5.10 -20.18
C PHE A 175 -24.15 4.15 -21.35
N PHE A 176 -25.11 3.28 -21.65
CA PHE A 176 -25.04 2.27 -22.71
C PHE A 176 -25.89 2.68 -23.93
N PRO A 177 -25.35 3.45 -24.89
CA PRO A 177 -26.08 3.86 -26.09
C PRO A 177 -26.41 2.67 -27.00
N PHE A 178 -25.64 1.58 -26.90
CA PHE A 178 -25.83 0.37 -27.68
C PHE A 178 -26.19 -0.80 -26.77
N ARG A 179 -27.27 -1.51 -27.11
CA ARG A 179 -27.66 -2.76 -26.43
C ARG A 179 -28.00 -3.82 -27.47
N TYR A 180 -27.49 -5.03 -27.30
CA TYR A 180 -27.62 -6.09 -28.30
C TYR A 180 -28.39 -7.30 -27.76
N ASN A 181 -29.37 -7.78 -28.53
CA ASN A 181 -30.05 -9.05 -28.29
C ASN A 181 -29.59 -10.08 -29.34
N PRO A 182 -28.87 -11.15 -28.91
CA PRO A 182 -28.25 -12.09 -29.82
C PRO A 182 -29.24 -13.06 -30.49
N GLN A 183 -30.34 -13.42 -29.82
CA GLN A 183 -31.36 -14.31 -30.39
C GLN A 183 -32.14 -13.64 -31.53
N THR A 184 -32.53 -12.38 -31.35
CA THR A 184 -33.25 -11.60 -32.37
C THR A 184 -32.31 -10.83 -33.30
N ARG A 185 -30.99 -10.90 -33.10
CA ARG A 185 -29.96 -10.21 -33.89
C ARG A 185 -30.20 -8.70 -33.99
N THR A 186 -30.75 -8.11 -32.93
CA THR A 186 -31.21 -6.73 -32.92
C THR A 186 -30.33 -5.88 -32.00
N LEU A 187 -29.74 -4.84 -32.58
CA LEU A 187 -29.07 -3.76 -31.87
C LEU A 187 -30.07 -2.63 -31.61
N SER A 188 -30.28 -2.28 -30.34
CA SER A 188 -30.99 -1.09 -29.91
C SER A 188 -29.99 0.05 -29.75
N ILE A 189 -30.24 1.18 -30.42
CA ILE A 189 -29.34 2.33 -30.48
C ILE A 189 -30.07 3.54 -29.89
N ILE A 190 -29.56 4.11 -28.82
CA ILE A 190 -30.07 5.37 -28.25
C ILE A 190 -29.34 6.53 -28.92
N THR A 191 -30.09 7.31 -29.67
CA THR A 191 -29.61 8.50 -30.39
C THR A 191 -29.59 9.76 -29.52
N GLN A 192 -30.47 9.82 -28.52
CA GLN A 192 -30.53 10.91 -27.55
C GLN A 192 -31.03 10.38 -26.21
N ALA A 193 -30.42 10.81 -25.11
CA ALA A 193 -30.87 10.52 -23.75
C ALA A 193 -30.77 11.76 -22.87
N THR A 194 -31.72 11.93 -21.96
CA THR A 194 -31.68 12.98 -20.93
C THR A 194 -31.81 12.34 -19.57
N PHE A 195 -30.84 12.62 -18.71
CA PHE A 195 -30.81 12.21 -17.31
C PHE A 195 -31.04 13.42 -16.41
N ILE A 196 -31.77 13.21 -15.33
CA ILE A 196 -31.86 14.13 -14.21
C ILE A 196 -31.09 13.52 -13.04
N ILE A 197 -30.14 14.26 -12.51
CA ILE A 197 -29.45 13.91 -11.28
C ILE A 197 -29.98 14.83 -10.19
N SER A 198 -30.50 14.25 -9.12
CA SER A 198 -31.01 14.98 -7.95
C SER A 198 -30.16 14.64 -6.75
N PHE A 199 -29.79 15.65 -5.98
CA PHE A 199 -28.99 15.50 -4.76
C PHE A 199 -29.87 15.71 -3.53
N ALA A 200 -29.79 14.80 -2.56
CA ALA A 200 -30.40 15.00 -1.26
C ALA A 200 -29.56 16.01 -0.46
N SER A 201 -30.20 16.96 0.22
CA SER A 201 -29.52 17.81 1.19
C SER A 201 -29.57 17.13 2.56
N GLN A 202 -28.41 16.90 3.18
CA GLN A 202 -28.31 16.57 4.60
C GLN A 202 -27.57 17.69 5.35
N ALA A 203 -27.69 17.69 6.68
CA ALA A 203 -26.88 18.55 7.51
C ALA A 203 -25.39 18.24 7.26
N ARG A 204 -24.55 19.27 7.27
CA ARG A 204 -23.10 19.07 7.23
C ARG A 204 -22.65 18.46 8.55
N GLU A 205 -21.77 17.47 8.47
CA GLU A 205 -20.99 17.03 9.62
C GLU A 205 -20.19 18.21 10.20
N PRO A 206 -19.98 18.27 11.52
CA PRO A 206 -19.18 19.32 12.14
C PRO A 206 -17.70 19.18 11.74
N GLY A 207 -17.05 20.29 11.43
CA GLY A 207 -15.63 20.33 11.10
C GLY A 207 -15.21 21.62 10.40
N ASN A 208 -13.93 21.72 10.07
CA ASN A 208 -13.35 22.84 9.32
C ASN A 208 -13.41 22.57 7.82
N ILE A 209 -13.86 23.57 7.05
CA ILE A 209 -13.80 23.51 5.58
C ILE A 209 -12.48 24.13 5.14
N ARG A 210 -11.63 23.32 4.53
CA ARG A 210 -10.43 23.79 3.84
C ARG A 210 -10.80 24.22 2.43
N ILE A 211 -10.55 25.49 2.10
CA ILE A 211 -10.77 26.00 0.75
C ILE A 211 -9.48 25.77 -0.05
N PRO A 212 -9.52 25.02 -1.16
CA PRO A 212 -8.36 24.80 -2.00
C PRO A 212 -7.79 26.10 -2.56
N GLU A 213 -6.47 26.16 -2.73
CA GLU A 213 -5.80 27.30 -3.37
C GLU A 213 -6.10 27.37 -4.88
N LYS A 214 -6.00 28.58 -5.45
CA LYS A 214 -6.45 28.88 -6.82
C LYS A 214 -5.68 28.10 -7.90
N ASP A 215 -4.41 27.81 -7.68
CA ASP A 215 -3.51 27.15 -8.65
C ASP A 215 -3.12 25.72 -8.21
N ASN A 216 -3.90 25.12 -7.30
CA ASN A 216 -3.68 23.79 -6.78
C ASN A 216 -3.78 22.71 -7.90
N LYS A 217 -2.74 21.86 -8.04
CA LYS A 217 -2.69 20.83 -9.09
C LYS A 217 -3.76 19.75 -8.94
N ALA A 218 -4.19 19.45 -7.71
CA ALA A 218 -5.32 18.55 -7.46
C ALA A 218 -6.63 19.16 -7.97
N GLU A 219 -6.88 20.44 -7.74
CA GLU A 219 -8.08 21.13 -8.25
C GLU A 219 -8.10 21.19 -9.79
N SER A 220 -6.94 21.44 -10.40
CA SER A 220 -6.78 21.39 -11.86
C SER A 220 -7.15 20.01 -12.42
N LEU A 221 -6.66 18.93 -11.78
CA LEU A 221 -7.03 17.57 -12.13
C LEU A 221 -8.53 17.33 -11.95
N PHE A 222 -9.07 17.65 -10.77
CA PHE A 222 -10.48 17.42 -10.44
C PHE A 222 -11.43 18.15 -11.40
N SER A 223 -11.10 19.39 -11.76
CA SER A 223 -11.89 20.18 -12.72
C SER A 223 -11.95 19.56 -14.13
N ASN A 224 -10.93 18.78 -14.51
CA ASN A 224 -10.91 18.01 -15.75
C ASN A 224 -11.63 16.66 -15.64
N LEU A 225 -11.78 16.11 -14.43
CA LEU A 225 -12.53 14.87 -14.19
C LEU A 225 -14.05 15.10 -14.22
N VAL A 226 -14.55 16.14 -13.55
CA VAL A 226 -15.99 16.28 -13.27
C VAL A 226 -16.68 17.36 -14.11
N SER A 227 -17.90 17.05 -14.55
CA SER A 227 -18.69 17.94 -15.41
C SER A 227 -19.37 19.13 -14.70
N ASN A 228 -19.36 19.19 -13.37
CA ASN A 228 -20.05 20.21 -12.56
C ASN A 228 -19.12 20.85 -11.49
N TYR A 229 -17.84 21.00 -11.79
CA TYR A 229 -16.81 21.49 -10.86
C TYR A 229 -17.21 22.76 -10.10
N GLU A 230 -17.79 23.76 -10.76
CA GLU A 230 -18.22 25.02 -10.11
C GLU A 230 -19.26 24.82 -8.99
N GLN A 231 -20.09 23.78 -9.07
CA GLN A 231 -21.03 23.43 -8.01
C GLN A 231 -20.32 22.73 -6.83
N CYS A 232 -19.30 21.93 -7.14
CA CYS A 232 -18.54 21.12 -6.19
C CYS A 232 -17.72 21.97 -5.21
N LYS A 233 -17.31 23.18 -5.60
CA LYS A 233 -16.63 24.15 -4.70
C LYS A 233 -17.42 24.47 -3.42
N ARG A 234 -18.72 24.15 -3.38
CA ARG A 234 -19.61 24.34 -2.22
C ARG A 234 -19.83 23.06 -1.40
N TRP A 235 -19.29 21.94 -1.87
CA TRP A 235 -19.49 20.60 -1.33
C TRP A 235 -18.17 19.99 -0.85
N LEU A 236 -17.32 20.82 -0.25
CA LEU A 236 -16.06 20.37 0.31
C LEU A 236 -16.31 19.55 1.59
N LYS A 237 -15.53 18.48 1.76
CA LYS A 237 -15.53 17.64 2.95
C LYS A 237 -15.08 18.46 4.17
N PRO A 238 -15.82 18.43 5.29
CA PRO A 238 -15.35 19.01 6.54
C PRO A 238 -14.27 18.10 7.16
N HIS A 239 -13.14 18.67 7.55
CA HIS A 239 -12.12 17.96 8.32
C HIS A 239 -12.45 18.01 9.82
N PRO A 240 -12.17 16.92 10.55
CA PRO A 240 -12.38 16.88 11.99
C PRO A 240 -11.60 18.00 12.70
N PHE A 241 -12.11 18.43 13.85
CA PHE A 241 -11.34 19.32 14.71
C PHE A 241 -10.17 18.53 15.33
N PRO A 242 -8.97 19.12 15.42
CA PRO A 242 -7.86 18.47 16.10
C PRO A 242 -8.31 18.08 17.51
N GLN A 243 -8.23 16.80 17.85
CA GLN A 243 -8.29 16.39 19.24
C GLN A 243 -6.94 16.78 19.87
N ILE A 244 -6.97 17.44 21.03
CA ILE A 244 -5.75 17.72 21.79
C ILE A 244 -5.20 16.32 22.16
N PRO A 245 -3.99 15.94 21.70
CA PRO A 245 -3.40 14.67 22.13
C PRO A 245 -3.30 14.66 23.66
N GLU A 246 -3.36 13.48 24.27
CA GLU A 246 -3.00 13.30 25.68
C GLU A 246 -1.69 14.07 25.96
N PRO A 247 -1.58 14.80 27.09
CA PRO A 247 -0.42 15.62 27.37
C PRO A 247 0.86 14.80 27.27
N ARG A 248 1.81 15.33 26.49
CA ARG A 248 3.15 14.75 26.27
C ARG A 248 3.76 14.32 27.60
N GLN A 249 4.14 13.05 27.70
CA GLN A 249 4.43 12.39 28.98
C GLN A 249 5.72 12.87 29.68
N ALA A 250 6.64 13.55 28.98
CA ALA A 250 7.79 14.27 29.55
C ALA A 250 8.56 15.01 28.43
N ASP A 251 9.31 16.06 28.77
CA ASP A 251 10.23 16.74 27.83
C ASP A 251 11.47 15.89 27.48
N THR A 252 11.75 14.82 28.24
CA THR A 252 12.85 13.89 27.98
C THR A 252 12.35 12.46 28.11
N LEU A 253 12.43 11.71 27.00
CA LEU A 253 11.99 10.32 26.90
C LEU A 253 13.14 9.43 26.43
N PHE A 254 13.16 8.21 26.92
CA PHE A 254 14.10 7.19 26.50
C PHE A 254 13.34 5.96 26.00
N LYS A 255 13.72 5.46 24.82
CA LYS A 255 13.18 4.25 24.21
C LYS A 255 13.99 3.06 24.70
N ILE A 256 13.33 2.10 25.34
CA ILE A 256 13.87 0.81 25.75
C ILE A 256 13.43 -0.23 24.72
N ILE A 257 14.38 -0.87 24.06
CA ILE A 257 14.13 -1.89 23.04
C ILE A 257 14.40 -3.27 23.64
N THR A 258 13.44 -4.19 23.50
CA THR A 258 13.53 -5.56 24.02
C THR A 258 13.23 -6.57 22.91
N GLY A 259 14.05 -7.62 22.78
CA GLY A 259 13.86 -8.71 21.80
C GLY A 259 13.45 -10.06 22.41
N LYS A 260 13.25 -10.12 23.73
CA LYS A 260 12.85 -11.33 24.44
C LYS A 260 11.71 -11.01 25.40
N GLU A 261 10.83 -11.98 25.61
CA GLU A 261 9.87 -11.94 26.71
C GLU A 261 10.51 -12.41 28.00
N GLY A 262 10.17 -11.75 29.10
CA GLY A 262 10.63 -12.11 30.43
C GLY A 262 11.02 -10.91 31.27
N LEU A 263 11.57 -11.21 32.44
CA LEU A 263 12.02 -10.20 33.39
C LEU A 263 13.30 -9.53 32.86
N HIS A 264 13.22 -8.21 32.67
CA HIS A 264 14.33 -7.36 32.27
C HIS A 264 14.88 -6.58 33.45
N HIS A 265 16.19 -6.36 33.44
CA HIS A 265 16.96 -5.67 34.47
C HIS A 265 17.70 -4.48 33.86
N ILE A 266 17.51 -3.31 34.46
CA ILE A 266 18.22 -2.08 34.11
C ILE A 266 19.04 -1.66 35.34
N ALA A 267 20.36 -1.78 35.23
CA ALA A 267 21.30 -1.36 36.25
C ALA A 267 21.69 0.12 36.09
N TYR A 268 22.30 0.69 37.14
CA TYR A 268 22.91 2.03 37.11
C TYR A 268 23.79 2.29 35.87
N THR A 269 24.59 1.30 35.46
CA THR A 269 25.48 1.42 34.30
C THR A 269 24.74 1.50 32.98
N ASP A 270 23.58 0.88 32.86
CA ASP A 270 22.78 0.89 31.63
C ASP A 270 22.22 2.28 31.35
N LEU A 271 21.78 2.96 32.42
CA LEU A 271 21.36 4.37 32.35
C LEU A 271 22.52 5.29 31.93
N ILE A 272 23.71 5.11 32.51
CA ILE A 272 24.90 5.88 32.09
C ILE A 272 25.22 5.65 30.62
N ASN A 273 25.20 4.40 30.16
CA ASN A 273 25.47 4.04 28.77
C ASN A 273 24.45 4.66 27.81
N ALA A 274 23.21 4.85 28.26
CA ALA A 274 22.16 5.56 27.54
C ALA A 274 22.29 7.11 27.55
N GLY A 275 23.32 7.64 28.22
CA GLY A 275 23.55 9.08 28.38
C GLY A 275 22.70 9.74 29.48
N ILE A 276 22.13 8.95 30.38
CA ILE A 276 21.35 9.41 31.54
C ILE A 276 22.31 9.61 32.71
N ASN A 277 22.13 10.68 33.49
CA ASN A 277 22.84 10.87 34.75
C ASN A 277 21.99 10.32 35.92
N PRO A 278 22.28 9.14 36.48
CA PRO A 278 21.39 8.56 37.49
C PRO A 278 21.44 9.32 38.83
N SER A 279 22.52 10.07 39.10
CA SER A 279 22.63 10.88 40.33
C SER A 279 21.61 12.01 40.43
N THR A 280 20.94 12.36 39.32
CA THR A 280 19.86 13.36 39.29
C THR A 280 18.46 12.74 39.33
N ILE A 281 18.36 11.41 39.39
CA ILE A 281 17.09 10.70 39.35
C ILE A 281 16.66 10.30 40.75
N ASN A 282 15.43 10.66 41.12
CA ASN A 282 14.74 10.06 42.25
C ASN A 282 14.15 8.71 41.80
N PRO A 283 14.56 7.56 42.38
CA PRO A 283 14.07 6.24 41.98
C PRO A 283 12.54 6.09 42.05
N ARG A 284 11.87 6.88 42.91
CA ARG A 284 10.40 6.87 43.08
C ARG A 284 9.64 7.53 41.92
N GLU A 285 10.33 8.31 41.12
CA GLU A 285 9.80 9.10 39.99
C GLU A 285 10.09 8.45 38.63
N ILE A 286 10.57 7.21 38.65
CA ILE A 286 10.80 6.41 37.44
C ILE A 286 9.47 5.84 36.95
N HIS A 287 9.17 6.06 35.67
CA HIS A 287 8.03 5.52 34.96
C HIS A 287 8.49 4.70 33.75
N ILE A 288 7.84 3.55 33.51
CA ILE A 288 7.98 2.80 32.26
C ILE A 288 6.57 2.61 31.66
N THR A 289 6.41 2.96 30.38
CA THR A 289 5.14 2.78 29.67
C THR A 289 5.29 1.86 28.46
N HIS A 290 4.22 1.13 28.13
CA HIS A 290 4.10 0.24 26.98
C HIS A 290 2.80 0.57 26.26
N ARG A 291 2.89 0.88 24.96
CA ARG A 291 1.71 1.27 24.13
C ARG A 291 0.84 2.35 24.78
N GLY A 292 1.47 3.35 25.39
CA GLY A 292 0.81 4.46 26.08
C GLY A 292 0.35 4.18 27.52
N PHE A 293 0.45 2.93 28.01
CA PHE A 293 0.02 2.56 29.35
C PHE A 293 1.20 2.34 30.29
N GLU A 294 1.14 2.92 31.49
CA GLU A 294 2.17 2.71 32.51
C GLU A 294 2.12 1.30 33.11
N ILE A 295 3.27 0.63 33.10
CA ILE A 295 3.44 -0.72 33.64
C ILE A 295 4.05 -0.69 35.04
N PRO A 296 3.67 -1.61 35.94
CA PRO A 296 4.32 -1.77 37.23
C PRO A 296 5.77 -2.20 37.09
N ILE A 297 6.67 -1.54 37.80
CA ILE A 297 8.11 -1.88 37.85
C ILE A 297 8.57 -2.11 39.29
N TYR A 298 9.55 -2.99 39.49
CA TYR A 298 10.25 -3.08 40.77
C TYR A 298 11.47 -2.17 40.72
N VAL A 299 11.63 -1.30 41.73
CA VAL A 299 12.78 -0.39 41.83
C VAL A 299 13.47 -0.64 43.16
N LYS A 300 14.75 -1.01 43.13
CA LYS A 300 15.58 -1.09 44.32
C LYS A 300 16.31 0.24 44.53
N GLY A 301 16.36 0.73 45.77
CA GLY A 301 17.06 1.97 46.12
C GLY A 301 16.18 3.18 46.40
N GLU A 302 14.87 2.99 46.58
CA GLU A 302 13.95 4.11 46.81
C GLU A 302 14.14 4.82 48.17
N GLU A 303 14.98 4.29 49.06
CA GLU A 303 15.12 4.75 50.44
C GLU A 303 15.85 6.09 50.56
N ASP A 304 16.85 6.37 49.72
CA ASP A 304 17.70 7.57 49.81
C ASP A 304 17.38 8.65 48.76
N SER A 305 16.39 8.39 47.90
CA SER A 305 15.91 9.29 46.84
C SER A 305 16.95 9.62 45.75
N VAL A 306 18.03 8.83 45.63
CA VAL A 306 19.07 9.02 44.61
C VAL A 306 19.41 7.68 43.98
N PHE A 307 19.24 7.56 42.66
CA PHE A 307 19.59 6.33 41.95
C PHE A 307 21.11 6.12 41.93
N ASN A 308 21.60 5.22 42.79
CA ASN A 308 23.01 4.97 43.07
C ASN A 308 23.48 3.63 42.46
N MET A 309 24.76 3.28 42.64
CA MET A 309 25.39 2.16 41.92
C MET A 309 24.81 0.77 42.27
N GLN A 310 24.11 0.64 43.41
CA GLN A 310 23.47 -0.61 43.82
C GLN A 310 21.99 -0.69 43.41
N ASP A 311 21.46 0.39 42.85
CA ASP A 311 20.06 0.51 42.47
C ASP A 311 19.82 -0.07 41.08
N TYR A 312 18.61 -0.55 40.88
CA TYR A 312 18.18 -1.18 39.63
C TYR A 312 16.67 -1.12 39.44
N ILE A 313 16.25 -1.31 38.20
CA ILE A 313 14.85 -1.42 37.80
C ILE A 313 14.65 -2.83 37.22
N ASP A 314 13.66 -3.56 37.71
CA ASP A 314 13.18 -4.79 37.10
C ASP A 314 11.76 -4.57 36.54
N PHE A 315 11.51 -5.02 35.32
CA PHE A 315 10.18 -4.98 34.70
C PHE A 315 9.96 -6.19 33.80
N PHE A 316 8.70 -6.55 33.53
CA PHE A 316 8.39 -7.68 32.65
C PHE A 316 8.14 -7.18 31.23
N ALA A 317 8.98 -7.61 30.28
CA ALA A 317 8.79 -7.32 28.86
C ALA A 317 8.03 -8.47 28.19
N LEU A 318 7.14 -8.13 27.26
CA LEU A 318 6.30 -9.06 26.51
C LEU A 318 6.87 -9.29 25.11
N SER A 319 6.65 -10.48 24.56
CA SER A 319 6.82 -10.70 23.12
C SER A 319 5.86 -9.82 22.33
N ILE A 320 6.26 -9.44 21.12
CA ILE A 320 5.37 -8.72 20.21
C ILE A 320 4.66 -9.71 19.28
N HIS A 321 3.34 -9.72 19.36
CA HIS A 321 2.47 -10.57 18.53
C HIS A 321 1.80 -9.75 17.41
N GLY A 322 1.36 -10.44 16.36
CA GLY A 322 0.46 -9.85 15.35
C GLY A 322 -0.97 -9.79 15.88
N GLU A 323 -1.88 -9.19 15.11
CA GLU A 323 -3.30 -9.18 15.48
C GLU A 323 -3.92 -10.58 15.38
N THR A 324 -3.45 -11.36 14.41
CA THR A 324 -3.96 -12.69 14.03
C THR A 324 -2.86 -13.73 13.86
N THR A 325 -1.58 -13.34 14.00
CA THR A 325 -0.38 -14.18 13.81
C THR A 325 0.44 -14.23 15.10
N PHE A 326 1.14 -15.35 15.33
CA PHE A 326 1.95 -15.50 16.54
C PHE A 326 3.08 -14.49 16.58
N PHE A 327 3.87 -14.36 15.51
CA PHE A 327 4.81 -13.27 15.39
C PHE A 327 4.14 -12.02 14.83
N ASN A 328 4.57 -10.84 15.29
CA ASN A 328 4.24 -9.60 14.61
C ASN A 328 4.82 -9.62 13.17
N PRO A 329 4.06 -9.24 12.12
CA PRO A 329 4.55 -9.28 10.74
C PRO A 329 5.75 -8.38 10.46
N TYR A 330 5.90 -7.30 11.24
CA TYR A 330 6.80 -6.18 10.92
C TYR A 330 8.10 -6.19 11.74
N THR A 331 8.07 -6.64 12.98
CA THR A 331 9.25 -6.60 13.86
C THR A 331 9.26 -7.72 14.91
N PHE A 332 10.45 -8.13 15.34
CA PHE A 332 10.61 -8.99 16.52
C PHE A 332 10.84 -8.19 17.81
N LYS A 333 10.94 -6.87 17.70
CA LYS A 333 11.32 -5.98 18.80
C LYS A 333 10.10 -5.32 19.39
N ASN A 334 10.03 -5.32 20.71
CA ASN A 334 9.03 -4.56 21.46
C ASN A 334 9.68 -3.30 22.06
N VAL A 335 8.86 -2.28 22.31
CA VAL A 335 9.34 -0.96 22.72
C VAL A 335 8.62 -0.50 23.97
N TYR A 336 9.41 -0.06 24.95
CA TYR A 336 8.96 0.54 26.20
C TYR A 336 9.55 1.95 26.31
N TRP A 337 8.86 2.84 27.01
CA TRP A 337 9.28 4.23 27.18
C TRP A 337 9.62 4.50 28.63
N LEU A 338 10.87 4.89 28.89
CA LEU A 338 11.38 5.31 30.17
C LEU A 338 11.31 6.83 30.28
N SER A 339 10.68 7.31 31.35
CA SER A 339 10.63 8.72 31.70
C SER A 339 10.88 8.94 33.18
N PHE A 340 11.25 10.18 33.49
CA PHE A 340 11.50 10.66 34.85
C PHE A 340 10.61 11.90 35.03
N GLY A 341 9.79 11.95 36.08
CA GLY A 341 8.78 12.99 36.26
C GLY A 341 8.64 13.50 37.69
N ASP A 342 7.59 14.27 37.97
CA ASP A 342 7.32 14.87 39.29
C ASP A 342 6.34 14.04 40.15
N SER A 343 5.96 12.85 39.68
CA SER A 343 4.98 11.96 40.31
C SER A 343 5.56 10.60 40.62
N LEU A 344 4.90 9.88 41.54
CA LEU A 344 5.27 8.50 41.82
C LEU A 344 4.91 7.60 40.64
N GLY A 345 5.87 6.82 40.17
CA GLY A 345 5.60 5.80 39.16
C GLY A 345 4.89 4.57 39.72
N LYS A 346 4.30 3.78 38.84
CA LYS A 346 3.63 2.52 39.17
C LYS A 346 4.66 1.49 39.66
N ARG A 347 4.39 0.83 40.79
CA ARG A 347 5.34 -0.10 41.43
C ARG A 347 4.78 -1.51 41.53
N MET A 348 5.67 -2.49 41.36
CA MET A 348 5.49 -3.80 41.95
C MET A 348 5.79 -3.69 43.45
N VAL A 349 4.93 -4.23 44.30
CA VAL A 349 5.14 -4.23 45.75
C VAL A 349 6.00 -5.42 46.19
N GLU A 350 6.57 -5.37 47.39
CA GLU A 350 7.10 -6.58 48.03
C GLU A 350 5.95 -7.29 48.77
N GLU A 351 5.79 -8.58 48.50
CA GLU A 351 4.73 -9.43 49.06
C GLU A 351 5.34 -10.58 49.85
N ASP A 352 4.86 -10.84 51.06
CA ASP A 352 5.40 -11.88 51.94
C ASP A 352 4.88 -13.26 51.53
N GLY A 353 5.80 -14.12 51.08
CA GLY A 353 5.51 -15.50 50.67
C GLY A 353 5.81 -16.55 51.73
N THR A 354 5.94 -16.19 53.01
CA THR A 354 6.26 -17.14 54.09
C THR A 354 5.22 -18.28 54.14
N PRO A 355 5.63 -19.56 54.08
CA PRO A 355 4.70 -20.69 54.13
C PRO A 355 4.33 -21.06 55.57
N ASP A 356 3.53 -20.22 56.25
CA ASP A 356 3.10 -20.42 57.64
C ASP A 356 1.62 -20.77 57.81
N SER A 357 0.81 -20.72 56.74
CA SER A 357 -0.59 -21.13 56.78
C SER A 357 -0.74 -22.63 56.89
N ILE A 358 -1.49 -23.06 57.90
CA ILE A 358 -1.83 -24.47 58.15
C ILE A 358 -2.90 -24.97 57.15
N SER A 359 -3.76 -24.07 56.65
CA SER A 359 -4.79 -24.39 55.65
C SER A 359 -4.36 -23.84 54.31
N HIS A 360 -3.79 -24.71 53.48
CA HIS A 360 -3.33 -24.36 52.13
C HIS A 360 -3.73 -25.44 51.12
N PHE A 361 -3.78 -25.06 49.85
CA PHE A 361 -3.93 -25.97 48.73
C PHE A 361 -2.59 -26.11 48.00
N PRO A 362 -1.94 -27.29 48.02
CA PRO A 362 -0.69 -27.49 47.32
C PRO A 362 -0.96 -27.65 45.82
N LEU A 363 -0.30 -26.83 45.01
CA LEU A 363 -0.30 -27.00 43.55
C LEU A 363 0.89 -27.89 43.14
N SER A 364 0.65 -28.91 42.32
CA SER A 364 1.70 -29.83 41.83
C SER A 364 2.05 -29.64 40.36
N SER A 365 1.09 -29.17 39.57
CA SER A 365 1.20 -28.93 38.13
C SER A 365 0.23 -27.82 37.72
N PHE A 366 0.42 -27.30 36.52
CA PHE A 366 -0.47 -26.33 35.89
C PHE A 366 -0.61 -26.66 34.40
N ARG A 367 -1.72 -26.26 33.79
CA ARG A 367 -1.88 -26.39 32.34
C ARG A 367 -1.02 -25.35 31.65
N ASP A 368 -0.17 -25.80 30.73
CA ASP A 368 0.69 -24.94 29.92
C ASP A 368 0.49 -25.23 28.44
N THR A 369 0.80 -24.26 27.58
CA THR A 369 0.77 -24.43 26.13
C THR A 369 2.02 -23.81 25.53
N ILE A 370 2.80 -24.62 24.83
CA ILE A 370 4.01 -24.16 24.14
C ILE A 370 3.74 -24.11 22.66
N HIS A 371 4.06 -22.97 22.06
CA HIS A 371 3.95 -22.71 20.64
C HIS A 371 5.31 -22.82 19.96
N PHE A 372 5.37 -23.54 18.84
CA PHE A 372 6.55 -23.71 18.00
C PHE A 372 6.23 -23.25 16.59
N GLU A 373 6.94 -22.24 16.11
CA GLU A 373 6.82 -21.68 14.76
C GLU A 373 8.19 -21.20 14.30
N LYS A 374 8.44 -21.26 12.99
CA LYS A 374 9.70 -20.78 12.42
C LYS A 374 9.48 -20.13 11.06
N ASP A 375 9.38 -18.83 11.03
CA ASP A 375 9.27 -18.11 9.76
C ASP A 375 10.52 -18.28 8.90
N SER A 376 10.36 -18.92 7.74
CA SER A 376 11.47 -19.22 6.81
C SER A 376 11.12 -18.91 5.35
N ILE A 377 9.87 -19.14 4.94
CA ILE A 377 9.44 -19.01 3.55
C ILE A 377 8.28 -18.01 3.46
N PHE A 378 8.53 -16.85 2.85
CA PHE A 378 7.48 -15.94 2.42
C PHE A 378 6.74 -16.48 1.19
N VAL A 379 5.41 -16.45 1.21
CA VAL A 379 4.55 -16.95 0.12
C VAL A 379 3.43 -15.97 -0.19
N ARG A 380 3.25 -15.67 -1.48
CA ARG A 380 2.10 -14.93 -1.98
C ARG A 380 0.98 -15.90 -2.36
N LEU A 381 -0.10 -15.90 -1.59
CA LEU A 381 -1.20 -16.85 -1.72
C LEU A 381 -2.34 -16.24 -2.54
N SER A 382 -2.63 -16.81 -3.70
CA SER A 382 -3.51 -16.21 -4.73
C SER A 382 -4.98 -16.63 -4.67
N VAL A 383 -5.36 -17.70 -3.95
CA VAL A 383 -6.72 -18.31 -4.01
C VAL A 383 -7.36 -18.46 -2.62
N ILE A 384 -6.82 -17.81 -1.59
CA ILE A 384 -7.27 -18.02 -0.21
C ILE A 384 -8.77 -17.78 -0.02
N THR A 385 -9.40 -18.67 0.76
CA THR A 385 -10.81 -18.65 1.14
C THR A 385 -11.05 -18.36 2.63
N ALA A 386 -9.99 -18.18 3.43
CA ALA A 386 -10.03 -17.89 4.86
C ALA A 386 -8.96 -16.85 5.21
N ASP A 387 -9.27 -15.89 6.08
CA ASP A 387 -8.43 -14.72 6.39
C ASP A 387 -7.11 -15.08 7.12
N SER A 388 -6.20 -15.84 6.50
CA SER A 388 -4.85 -16.04 7.03
C SER A 388 -3.96 -14.92 6.50
N THR A 389 -3.75 -13.92 7.34
CA THR A 389 -2.79 -12.83 7.14
C THR A 389 -1.34 -13.28 7.25
N ASP A 390 -1.11 -14.52 7.68
CA ASP A 390 0.23 -15.11 7.75
C ASP A 390 0.73 -15.53 6.37
N MET A 391 1.90 -14.99 6.01
CA MET A 391 2.57 -15.24 4.73
C MET A 391 3.91 -15.92 4.92
N TRP A 392 4.33 -16.14 6.16
CA TRP A 392 5.57 -16.81 6.48
C TRP A 392 5.26 -18.23 6.93
N PHE A 393 6.04 -19.18 6.42
CA PHE A 393 5.85 -20.59 6.75
C PHE A 393 7.17 -21.23 7.14
N TRP A 394 7.07 -22.32 7.88
CA TRP A 394 8.20 -23.11 8.36
C TRP A 394 8.91 -23.83 7.23
N ASP A 395 8.18 -24.64 6.49
CA ASP A 395 8.76 -25.41 5.39
C ASP A 395 7.72 -25.73 4.32
N ARG A 396 8.19 -26.14 3.14
CA ARG A 396 7.36 -26.53 2.00
C ARG A 396 7.58 -28.00 1.68
N LEU A 397 6.50 -28.76 1.69
CA LEU A 397 6.51 -30.22 1.51
C LEU A 397 5.84 -30.61 0.19
N TYR A 398 6.41 -31.60 -0.52
CA TYR A 398 5.86 -32.14 -1.78
C TYR A 398 5.71 -33.66 -1.71
N GLY A 399 4.48 -34.17 -1.79
CA GLY A 399 4.22 -35.60 -1.71
C GLY A 399 4.94 -36.42 -2.80
N PRO A 400 5.62 -37.54 -2.47
CA PRO A 400 5.88 -38.04 -1.13
C PRO A 400 7.01 -37.26 -0.43
N ASP A 401 6.78 -36.84 0.83
CA ASP A 401 7.77 -36.15 1.66
C ASP A 401 7.65 -36.56 3.14
N THR A 402 8.66 -36.23 3.94
CA THR A 402 8.59 -36.37 5.40
C THR A 402 9.35 -35.24 6.08
N GLN A 403 8.67 -34.49 6.95
CA GLN A 403 9.27 -33.48 7.80
C GLN A 403 9.40 -34.00 9.24
N TYR A 404 10.54 -33.71 9.86
CA TYR A 404 10.77 -33.91 11.29
C TYR A 404 10.84 -32.55 11.96
N ILE A 405 10.02 -32.35 12.99
CA ILE A 405 9.96 -31.12 13.78
C ILE A 405 10.37 -31.49 15.20
N ASP A 406 11.57 -31.05 15.60
CA ASP A 406 12.07 -31.24 16.96
C ASP A 406 11.53 -30.14 17.87
N VAL A 407 10.92 -30.56 18.97
CA VAL A 407 10.28 -29.67 19.96
C VAL A 407 10.79 -29.99 21.36
N PHE A 408 10.95 -28.96 22.19
CA PHE A 408 11.42 -29.11 23.57
C PHE A 408 10.29 -28.91 24.56
N VAL A 409 9.95 -29.94 25.34
CA VAL A 409 8.86 -29.92 26.33
C VAL A 409 9.45 -30.01 27.75
N PRO A 410 9.47 -28.92 28.52
CA PRO A 410 9.96 -28.92 29.89
C PRO A 410 8.99 -29.60 30.85
N SER A 411 9.56 -30.33 31.82
CA SER A 411 8.90 -30.97 32.97
C SER A 411 7.44 -31.46 32.81
N PRO A 412 7.08 -32.25 31.78
CA PRO A 412 5.71 -32.72 31.60
C PRO A 412 5.29 -33.70 32.71
N ASP A 413 4.04 -33.61 33.15
CA ASP A 413 3.37 -34.68 33.89
C ASP A 413 2.95 -35.78 32.92
N THR A 414 3.79 -36.80 32.78
CA THR A 414 3.57 -37.93 31.87
C THR A 414 2.39 -38.83 32.27
N LEU A 415 1.80 -38.63 33.46
CA LEU A 415 0.60 -39.34 33.90
C LEU A 415 -0.69 -38.68 33.39
N ALA A 416 -0.64 -37.39 33.05
CA ALA A 416 -1.74 -36.64 32.48
C ALA A 416 -1.72 -36.74 30.94
N PRO A 417 -2.89 -36.65 30.28
CA PRO A 417 -2.93 -36.51 28.83
C PRO A 417 -2.48 -35.12 28.38
N PHE A 418 -2.00 -35.04 27.15
CA PHE A 418 -1.67 -33.78 26.46
C PHE A 418 -2.44 -33.68 25.14
N ASP A 419 -2.50 -32.46 24.61
CA ASP A 419 -3.12 -32.16 23.33
C ASP A 419 -2.05 -31.63 22.36
N LEU A 420 -2.23 -31.94 21.08
CA LEU A 420 -1.37 -31.50 19.98
C LEU A 420 -2.22 -30.77 18.95
N MET A 421 -1.81 -29.56 18.58
CA MET A 421 -2.36 -28.83 17.44
C MET A 421 -1.28 -28.62 16.38
N VAL A 422 -1.59 -28.96 15.13
CA VAL A 422 -0.70 -28.77 13.99
C VAL A 422 -1.40 -27.89 12.96
N ASN A 423 -0.80 -26.74 12.64
CA ASN A 423 -1.29 -25.85 11.60
C ASN A 423 -0.48 -26.02 10.32
N LEU A 424 -1.21 -26.26 9.23
CA LEU A 424 -0.69 -26.49 7.89
C LEU A 424 -1.43 -25.57 6.91
N HIS A 425 -0.85 -25.36 5.74
CA HIS A 425 -1.49 -24.61 4.67
C HIS A 425 -1.33 -25.33 3.34
N GLY A 426 -2.42 -25.71 2.69
CA GLY A 426 -2.36 -26.28 1.33
C GLY A 426 -1.81 -25.25 0.35
N PHE A 427 -0.88 -25.60 -0.55
CA PHE A 427 -0.45 -24.64 -1.59
C PHE A 427 -0.98 -24.99 -2.97
N THR A 428 -1.39 -26.23 -3.20
CA THR A 428 -1.88 -26.68 -4.51
C THR A 428 -3.32 -26.20 -4.72
N THR A 429 -3.56 -25.52 -5.84
CA THR A 429 -4.86 -24.89 -6.16
C THR A 429 -5.83 -25.79 -6.93
N THR A 430 -5.43 -27.03 -7.23
CA THR A 430 -6.27 -28.01 -7.94
C THR A 430 -7.20 -28.75 -6.99
N HIS A 431 -8.15 -29.53 -7.51
CA HIS A 431 -9.01 -30.43 -6.69
C HIS A 431 -8.23 -31.58 -6.02
N ALA A 432 -6.91 -31.67 -6.22
CA ALA A 432 -6.03 -32.58 -5.49
C ALA A 432 -6.25 -32.45 -3.97
N GLY A 433 -6.34 -33.58 -3.28
CA GLY A 433 -6.42 -33.61 -1.83
C GLY A 433 -5.02 -33.58 -1.23
N HIS A 434 -4.82 -32.68 -0.28
CA HIS A 434 -3.72 -32.73 0.66
C HIS A 434 -3.95 -33.87 1.62
N ARG A 435 -2.93 -34.68 1.89
CA ARG A 435 -2.98 -35.71 2.93
C ARG A 435 -1.72 -35.71 3.77
N VAL A 436 -1.89 -35.68 5.09
CA VAL A 436 -0.78 -35.70 6.06
C VAL A 436 -1.05 -36.76 7.12
N GLN A 437 -0.01 -37.52 7.47
CA GLN A 437 0.01 -38.38 8.65
C GLN A 437 0.89 -37.75 9.71
N VAL A 438 0.42 -37.74 10.95
CA VAL A 438 1.13 -37.13 12.08
C VAL A 438 1.52 -38.20 13.07
N LEU A 439 2.82 -38.27 13.39
CA LEU A 439 3.37 -39.09 14.46
C LEU A 439 3.99 -38.19 15.53
N PHE A 440 3.97 -38.64 16.78
CA PHE A 440 4.68 -38.03 17.89
C PHE A 440 5.54 -39.09 18.57
N ASN A 441 6.86 -38.87 18.63
CA ASN A 441 7.84 -39.86 19.12
C ASN A 441 7.55 -41.28 18.59
N ASP A 442 7.49 -41.40 17.25
CA ASP A 442 7.18 -42.62 16.49
C ASP A 442 5.76 -43.21 16.68
N SER A 443 4.94 -42.63 17.55
CA SER A 443 3.55 -43.06 17.77
C SER A 443 2.63 -42.37 16.77
N PHE A 444 1.92 -43.16 15.95
CA PHE A 444 0.91 -42.64 15.02
C PHE A 444 -0.27 -42.02 15.77
N LEU A 445 -0.59 -40.78 15.44
CA LEU A 445 -1.70 -40.03 16.06
C LEU A 445 -2.87 -39.82 15.11
N ALA A 446 -2.62 -39.39 13.86
CA ALA A 446 -3.67 -39.01 12.94
C ALA A 446 -3.28 -39.17 11.46
N ASP A 447 -4.31 -39.27 10.60
CA ASP A 447 -4.22 -39.24 9.14
C ASP A 447 -5.38 -38.37 8.62
N SER A 448 -5.03 -37.24 8.03
CA SER A 448 -5.97 -36.15 7.74
C SER A 448 -5.84 -35.70 6.29
N SER A 449 -6.96 -35.24 5.73
CA SER A 449 -6.98 -34.68 4.38
C SER A 449 -7.85 -33.43 4.24
N TRP A 450 -7.45 -32.53 3.35
CA TRP A 450 -8.17 -31.32 2.96
C TRP A 450 -7.85 -30.96 1.51
N HIS A 451 -8.37 -29.85 0.98
CA HIS A 451 -8.21 -29.49 -0.43
C HIS A 451 -7.95 -27.99 -0.61
N GLY A 452 -7.28 -27.65 -1.71
CA GLY A 452 -7.10 -26.28 -2.17
C GLY A 452 -6.04 -25.49 -1.40
N GLN A 453 -5.82 -24.25 -1.86
CA GLN A 453 -4.90 -23.33 -1.20
C GLN A 453 -5.58 -22.71 0.02
N ALA A 454 -5.63 -23.46 1.12
CA ALA A 454 -6.35 -23.10 2.34
C ALA A 454 -5.60 -23.56 3.61
N PRO A 455 -5.75 -22.83 4.73
CA PRO A 455 -5.24 -23.26 6.03
C PRO A 455 -5.99 -24.51 6.52
N TYR A 456 -5.29 -25.34 7.29
CA TYR A 456 -5.80 -26.55 7.92
C TYR A 456 -5.17 -26.73 9.31
N THR A 457 -6.00 -26.63 10.35
CA THR A 457 -5.60 -26.92 11.72
C THR A 457 -6.10 -28.30 12.12
N LEU A 458 -5.17 -29.19 12.49
CA LEU A 458 -5.46 -30.50 13.03
C LEU A 458 -5.31 -30.45 14.55
N SER A 459 -6.40 -30.70 15.28
CA SER A 459 -6.41 -30.81 16.75
C SER A 459 -6.55 -32.26 17.18
N ILE A 460 -5.63 -32.74 18.00
CA ILE A 460 -5.59 -34.11 18.53
C ILE A 460 -5.55 -34.00 20.06
N GLU A 461 -6.68 -34.33 20.70
CA GLU A 461 -6.85 -34.19 22.16
C GLU A 461 -6.68 -35.54 22.88
N GLY A 462 -6.31 -35.48 24.15
CA GLY A 462 -6.30 -36.65 25.03
C GLY A 462 -5.20 -37.67 24.72
N ILE A 463 -4.07 -37.23 24.15
CA ILE A 463 -2.92 -38.09 23.83
C ILE A 463 -2.27 -38.57 25.13
N SER A 464 -1.89 -39.85 25.20
CA SER A 464 -1.29 -40.42 26.41
C SER A 464 0.05 -39.74 26.75
N GLY A 465 0.17 -39.15 27.94
CA GLY A 465 1.43 -38.56 28.42
C GLY A 465 2.63 -39.52 28.49
N ASN A 466 2.41 -40.84 28.39
CA ASN A 466 3.50 -41.83 28.39
C ASN A 466 4.43 -41.72 27.16
N ILE A 467 3.95 -41.14 26.06
CA ILE A 467 4.77 -40.89 24.87
C ILE A 467 5.44 -39.52 24.89
N LEU A 468 5.11 -38.66 25.87
CA LEU A 468 5.70 -37.35 26.05
C LEU A 468 6.97 -37.45 26.89
N HIS A 469 8.03 -36.77 26.49
CA HIS A 469 9.32 -36.79 27.16
C HIS A 469 9.69 -35.42 27.70
N HIS A 470 10.29 -35.38 28.89
CA HIS A 470 11.01 -34.21 29.33
C HIS A 470 12.18 -33.94 28.38
N GLY A 471 12.24 -32.73 27.83
CA GLY A 471 13.26 -32.32 26.88
C GLY A 471 12.84 -32.53 25.43
N SER A 472 13.72 -33.10 24.62
CA SER A 472 13.49 -33.26 23.19
C SER A 472 12.40 -34.30 22.87
N ASN A 473 11.49 -33.91 22.00
CA ASN A 473 10.47 -34.75 21.36
C ASN A 473 10.49 -34.46 19.84
N THR A 474 9.97 -35.37 19.04
CA THR A 474 9.89 -35.20 17.58
C THR A 474 8.46 -35.42 17.10
N ILE A 475 7.96 -34.44 16.34
CA ILE A 475 6.73 -34.55 15.55
C ILE A 475 7.14 -34.87 14.12
N THR A 476 6.54 -35.91 13.54
CA THR A 476 6.81 -36.33 12.16
C THR A 476 5.57 -36.09 11.32
N LEU A 477 5.70 -35.26 10.29
CA LEU A 477 4.67 -35.04 9.27
C LEU A 477 5.04 -35.86 8.03
N ILE A 478 4.22 -36.85 7.69
CA ILE A 478 4.44 -37.69 6.51
C ILE A 478 3.41 -37.33 5.46
N LEU A 479 3.88 -36.92 4.27
CA LEU A 479 3.05 -36.74 3.09
C LEU A 479 3.19 -38.00 2.22
N PRO A 480 2.15 -38.83 2.09
CA PRO A 480 2.21 -40.01 1.23
C PRO A 480 2.36 -39.65 -0.25
N ALA A 481 2.72 -40.63 -1.09
CA ALA A 481 2.75 -40.43 -2.54
C ALA A 481 1.36 -40.07 -3.06
N PRO A 482 1.21 -39.00 -3.85
CA PRO A 482 -0.09 -38.62 -4.39
C PRO A 482 -0.53 -39.65 -5.44
N VAL A 483 -1.83 -39.94 -5.50
CA VAL A 483 -2.37 -41.01 -6.36
C VAL A 483 -2.43 -40.58 -7.84
N ASP A 484 -2.69 -39.31 -8.12
CA ASP A 484 -2.95 -38.80 -9.48
C ASP A 484 -2.71 -37.27 -9.69
N SER A 485 -2.03 -36.59 -8.76
CA SER A 485 -1.80 -35.13 -8.82
C SER A 485 -0.52 -34.71 -8.09
N VAL A 486 -0.16 -33.41 -8.15
CA VAL A 486 0.87 -32.84 -7.26
C VAL A 486 0.17 -32.54 -5.93
N ASP A 487 0.60 -33.15 -4.84
CA ASP A 487 0.21 -32.76 -3.48
C ASP A 487 1.36 -31.98 -2.86
N GLY A 488 1.07 -30.78 -2.38
CA GLY A 488 2.02 -30.09 -1.54
C GLY A 488 1.39 -28.98 -0.72
N LEU A 489 2.03 -28.74 0.42
CA LEU A 489 1.56 -27.89 1.50
C LEU A 489 2.75 -27.22 2.20
N PHE A 490 2.43 -26.23 3.03
CA PHE A 490 3.35 -25.60 3.96
C PHE A 490 3.04 -26.07 5.38
N SER A 491 4.07 -26.31 6.19
CA SER A 491 3.92 -26.35 7.64
C SER A 491 4.03 -24.94 8.20
N ASN A 492 3.16 -24.60 9.15
CA ASN A 492 3.15 -23.28 9.77
C ASN A 492 3.69 -23.36 11.21
N TRP A 493 2.85 -23.81 12.14
CA TRP A 493 3.17 -23.91 13.55
C TRP A 493 2.60 -25.17 14.20
N VAL A 494 3.10 -25.49 15.39
CA VAL A 494 2.62 -26.57 16.25
C VAL A 494 2.47 -26.05 17.68
N GLU A 495 1.37 -26.40 18.33
CA GLU A 495 1.17 -26.19 19.76
C GLU A 495 1.03 -27.50 20.53
N ILE A 496 1.63 -27.55 21.71
CA ILE A 496 1.50 -28.66 22.66
C ILE A 496 0.93 -28.12 23.96
N SER A 497 -0.27 -28.56 24.30
CA SER A 497 -0.90 -28.24 25.59
C SER A 497 -0.81 -29.44 26.53
N TYR A 498 -0.20 -29.25 27.69
CA TYR A 498 0.09 -30.35 28.63
C TYR A 498 0.11 -29.84 30.06
N ASP A 499 0.07 -30.77 31.01
CA ASP A 499 0.23 -30.43 32.42
C ASP A 499 1.73 -30.36 32.73
N HIS A 500 2.23 -29.16 33.02
CA HIS A 500 3.61 -28.91 33.39
C HIS A 500 3.75 -29.06 34.91
N LEU A 501 4.64 -29.95 35.38
CA LEU A 501 4.95 -30.09 36.81
C LEU A 501 5.61 -28.83 37.33
N LEU A 502 5.40 -28.41 38.59
CA LEU A 502 6.14 -27.28 39.17
C LEU A 502 7.62 -27.64 39.43
N LYS A 503 8.39 -27.81 38.36
CA LYS A 503 9.82 -28.11 38.33
C LYS A 503 10.48 -27.21 37.30
N SER A 504 11.52 -26.49 37.71
CA SER A 504 12.27 -25.65 36.80
C SER A 504 12.95 -26.45 35.69
N SER A 505 13.09 -25.81 34.53
CA SER A 505 13.90 -26.26 33.41
C SER A 505 14.95 -25.20 33.14
N ASN A 506 16.22 -25.59 33.03
CA ASN A 506 17.35 -24.65 32.98
C ASN A 506 17.33 -23.59 34.09
N ASN A 507 16.98 -24.01 35.32
CA ASN A 507 16.90 -23.14 36.50
C ASN A 507 15.86 -22.03 36.44
N THR A 508 14.93 -22.05 35.48
CA THR A 508 13.84 -21.06 35.38
C THR A 508 12.49 -21.75 35.27
N ILE A 509 11.43 -21.04 35.68
CA ILE A 509 10.05 -21.45 35.41
C ILE A 509 9.15 -20.22 35.37
N THR A 510 8.21 -20.20 34.43
CA THR A 510 7.06 -19.33 34.46
C THR A 510 5.81 -20.19 34.47
N PHE A 511 4.86 -19.92 35.37
CA PHE A 511 3.65 -20.72 35.48
C PHE A 511 2.40 -19.88 35.68
N ASN A 512 1.29 -20.36 35.11
CA ASN A 512 -0.03 -19.79 35.27
C ASN A 512 -0.71 -20.33 36.53
N ILE A 513 -1.58 -19.52 37.12
CA ILE A 513 -2.51 -19.97 38.13
C ILE A 513 -3.69 -20.71 37.49
N PRO A 514 -4.17 -21.84 38.07
CA PRO A 514 -5.30 -22.58 37.50
C PRO A 514 -6.56 -21.73 37.33
N GLU A 515 -7.38 -22.03 36.32
CA GLU A 515 -8.67 -21.34 36.14
C GLU A 515 -9.67 -21.67 37.26
N ASP A 516 -9.70 -22.94 37.66
CA ASP A 516 -10.59 -23.45 38.73
C ASP A 516 -9.99 -23.20 40.12
N MET A 517 -10.05 -21.94 40.53
CA MET A 517 -9.50 -21.48 41.81
C MET A 517 -10.42 -21.74 42.99
N GLN A 518 -9.81 -22.13 44.10
CA GLN A 518 -10.44 -22.21 45.42
C GLN A 518 -10.12 -20.94 46.21
N ASP A 519 -11.09 -20.41 46.95
CA ASP A 519 -10.85 -19.28 47.87
C ASP A 519 -10.07 -19.75 49.11
N THR A 520 -8.77 -19.98 48.92
CA THR A 520 -7.83 -20.49 49.92
C THR A 520 -6.42 -19.99 49.63
N THR A 521 -5.52 -20.12 50.60
CA THR A 521 -4.08 -19.94 50.37
C THR A 521 -3.56 -21.08 49.50
N TYR A 522 -2.83 -20.75 48.45
CA TYR A 522 -2.10 -21.73 47.63
C TYR A 522 -0.68 -21.85 48.12
N GLU A 523 -0.16 -23.07 48.17
CA GLU A 523 1.25 -23.34 48.43
C GLU A 523 1.90 -23.83 47.13
N PHE A 524 2.96 -23.13 46.72
CA PHE A 524 3.75 -23.48 45.55
C PHE A 524 5.04 -24.11 46.01
N ILE A 525 5.30 -25.34 45.54
CA ILE A 525 6.53 -26.07 45.82
C ILE A 525 7.23 -26.30 44.49
N ILE A 526 8.32 -25.57 44.23
CA ILE A 526 9.02 -25.60 42.95
C ILE A 526 10.40 -26.25 43.09
N ASP A 527 10.62 -27.29 42.30
CA ASP A 527 11.83 -28.13 42.32
C ASP A 527 12.88 -27.81 41.26
N ASN A 528 13.98 -28.56 41.31
CA ASN A 528 14.98 -28.77 40.27
C ASN A 528 15.95 -27.61 40.00
N PHE A 529 16.15 -26.72 40.96
CA PHE A 529 17.16 -25.67 40.84
C PHE A 529 18.56 -26.16 41.27
N ASP A 530 19.59 -25.74 40.55
CA ASP A 530 21.00 -26.00 40.83
C ASP A 530 21.62 -24.96 41.78
N PHE A 531 20.94 -23.82 41.98
CA PHE A 531 21.45 -22.69 42.75
C PHE A 531 20.40 -22.15 43.74
N ALA A 532 20.90 -21.47 44.78
CA ALA A 532 20.06 -20.93 45.85
C ALA A 532 19.57 -19.49 45.59
N ASP A 533 20.23 -18.76 44.70
CA ASP A 533 20.05 -17.33 44.47
C ASP A 533 19.04 -17.10 43.33
N VAL A 534 17.76 -17.18 43.68
CA VAL A 534 16.63 -16.91 42.78
C VAL A 534 15.79 -15.76 43.29
N GLU A 535 15.06 -15.12 42.39
CA GLU A 535 13.98 -14.22 42.71
C GLU A 535 12.66 -14.74 42.15
N ILE A 536 11.56 -14.40 42.84
CA ILE A 536 10.22 -14.82 42.50
C ILE A 536 9.38 -13.56 42.27
N TYR A 537 8.81 -13.45 41.08
CA TYR A 537 7.97 -12.33 40.68
C TYR A 537 6.58 -12.82 40.32
N LYS A 538 5.57 -12.15 40.84
CA LYS A 538 4.18 -12.21 40.37
C LYS A 538 4.03 -11.11 39.33
N GLN A 539 3.97 -11.51 38.05
CA GLN A 539 4.16 -10.61 36.91
C GLN A 539 3.27 -9.37 37.01
N ASN A 540 3.89 -8.19 36.93
CA ASN A 540 3.22 -6.88 37.02
C ASN A 540 2.44 -6.62 38.33
N VAL A 541 2.72 -7.36 39.40
CA VAL A 541 2.02 -7.19 40.69
C VAL A 541 3.03 -7.01 41.83
N SER A 542 3.90 -7.99 42.05
CA SER A 542 4.77 -8.01 43.23
C SER A 542 6.04 -8.82 43.04
N LYS A 543 7.02 -8.54 43.89
CA LYS A 543 8.18 -9.39 44.15
C LYS A 543 7.92 -10.16 45.44
N ILE A 544 8.03 -11.48 45.40
CA ILE A 544 7.81 -12.32 46.58
C ILE A 544 9.07 -12.36 47.44
N ILE A 545 8.93 -12.00 48.72
CA ILE A 545 9.98 -12.03 49.74
C ILE A 545 9.67 -13.09 50.81
N ASN A 546 10.66 -13.41 51.65
CA ASN A 546 10.51 -14.35 52.78
C ASN A 546 10.05 -15.79 52.43
N PHE A 547 10.23 -16.24 51.18
CA PHE A 547 9.96 -17.62 50.80
C PHE A 547 10.95 -18.60 51.45
N LYS A 548 10.50 -19.84 51.66
CA LYS A 548 11.31 -20.90 52.25
C LYS A 548 12.15 -21.61 51.18
N ARG A 549 13.42 -21.88 51.52
CA ARG A 549 14.36 -22.64 50.68
C ARG A 549 14.72 -23.96 51.35
N GLU A 550 14.63 -25.05 50.61
CA GLU A 550 15.05 -26.38 51.04
C GLU A 550 16.12 -26.96 50.10
N ILE A 551 16.97 -27.83 50.65
CA ILE A 551 18.03 -28.52 49.91
C ILE A 551 17.71 -30.01 49.91
N TYR A 552 17.81 -30.64 48.74
CA TYR A 552 17.64 -32.08 48.59
C TYR A 552 18.70 -32.67 47.64
N GLN A 553 18.77 -34.00 47.59
CA GLN A 553 19.67 -34.73 46.69
C GLN A 553 18.84 -35.40 45.59
N GLU A 554 19.20 -35.16 44.33
CA GLU A 554 18.55 -35.78 43.17
C GLU A 554 19.64 -36.30 42.22
N GLN A 555 19.64 -37.61 41.97
CA GLN A 555 20.64 -38.29 41.14
C GLN A 555 22.10 -37.99 41.53
N GLY A 556 22.36 -37.76 42.83
CA GLY A 556 23.69 -37.44 43.35
C GLY A 556 24.10 -35.96 43.24
N ASN A 557 23.23 -35.10 42.71
CA ASN A 557 23.42 -33.66 42.67
C ASN A 557 22.65 -32.98 43.81
N THR A 558 23.24 -31.90 44.35
CA THR A 558 22.55 -31.03 45.29
C THR A 558 21.57 -30.16 44.52
N LYS A 559 20.30 -30.19 44.89
CA LYS A 559 19.22 -29.40 44.30
C LYS A 559 18.55 -28.53 45.35
N TYR A 560 17.95 -27.45 44.88
CA TYR A 560 17.18 -26.51 45.68
C TYR A 560 15.70 -26.58 45.29
N ARG A 561 14.86 -26.43 46.31
CA ARG A 561 13.41 -26.29 46.20
C ARG A 561 12.99 -25.01 46.89
N PHE A 562 12.08 -24.27 46.26
CA PHE A 562 11.52 -23.03 46.81
C PHE A 562 10.05 -23.24 47.14
N ILE A 563 9.64 -22.78 48.33
CA ILE A 563 8.29 -22.93 48.86
C ILE A 563 7.79 -21.56 49.28
N PHE A 564 6.65 -21.17 48.73
CA PHE A 564 5.97 -19.95 49.14
C PHE A 564 4.46 -20.12 49.11
N GLN A 565 3.77 -19.27 49.87
CA GLN A 565 2.32 -19.23 49.92
C GLN A 565 1.80 -17.88 49.43
N ASP A 566 0.68 -17.90 48.72
CA ASP A 566 -0.02 -16.69 48.26
C ASP A 566 -1.53 -16.95 48.35
N LYS A 567 -2.29 -15.92 48.76
CA LYS A 567 -3.75 -15.95 48.85
C LYS A 567 -4.40 -14.96 47.88
N ASP A 568 -3.70 -13.91 47.48
CA ASP A 568 -4.24 -12.81 46.68
C ASP A 568 -3.98 -13.06 45.19
N ILE A 569 -4.40 -14.23 44.70
CA ILE A 569 -4.19 -14.67 43.32
C ILE A 569 -5.47 -14.63 42.48
N THR A 570 -5.32 -14.47 41.16
CA THR A 570 -6.39 -14.64 40.16
C THR A 570 -5.90 -15.54 39.04
N SER A 571 -6.82 -16.11 38.25
CA SER A 571 -6.47 -17.00 37.12
C SER A 571 -5.67 -16.31 36.01
N LEU A 572 -5.63 -14.97 35.97
CA LEU A 572 -4.83 -14.20 35.01
C LEU A 572 -3.38 -13.98 35.47
N MET A 573 -3.04 -14.36 36.70
CA MET A 573 -1.72 -14.10 37.26
C MET A 573 -0.71 -15.19 36.84
N ARG A 574 0.52 -14.73 36.65
CA ARG A 574 1.68 -15.56 36.31
C ARG A 574 2.80 -15.32 37.32
N PHE A 575 3.48 -16.39 37.67
CA PHE A 575 4.69 -16.33 38.50
C PHE A 575 5.89 -16.69 37.66
N THR A 576 6.97 -15.94 37.83
CA THR A 576 8.28 -16.22 37.21
C THR A 576 9.32 -16.37 38.31
N ILE A 577 10.04 -17.49 38.28
CA ILE A 577 11.16 -17.78 39.18
C ILE A 577 12.40 -17.87 38.33
N VAL A 578 13.39 -17.05 38.63
CA VAL A 578 14.59 -16.86 37.79
C VAL A 578 15.83 -16.63 38.66
N PRO A 579 16.98 -17.21 38.31
CA PRO A 579 18.25 -16.86 38.94
C PRO A 579 18.55 -15.38 38.73
N ILE A 580 19.17 -14.72 39.71
CA ILE A 580 19.41 -13.27 39.67
C ILE A 580 20.19 -12.80 38.42
N TRP A 581 21.00 -13.66 37.82
CA TRP A 581 21.82 -13.39 36.64
C TRP A 581 21.17 -13.76 35.30
N GLU A 582 20.02 -14.42 35.29
CA GLU A 582 19.28 -14.83 34.07
C GLU A 582 18.21 -13.80 33.65
N LYS A 583 18.12 -12.66 34.35
CA LYS A 583 17.29 -11.54 33.91
C LYS A 583 17.87 -10.95 32.64
N TYR A 584 17.01 -10.60 31.69
CA TYR A 584 17.46 -10.03 30.43
C TYR A 584 17.91 -8.57 30.60
N GLN A 585 18.92 -8.15 29.87
CA GLN A 585 19.17 -6.73 29.67
C GLN A 585 18.38 -6.27 28.44
N PRO A 586 17.85 -5.03 28.43
CA PRO A 586 17.34 -4.45 27.19
C PRO A 586 18.41 -4.47 26.09
N GLU A 587 18.00 -4.65 24.83
CA GLU A 587 18.94 -4.60 23.71
C GLU A 587 19.59 -3.22 23.58
N ARG A 588 18.80 -2.18 23.84
CA ARG A 588 19.25 -0.79 23.81
C ARG A 588 18.32 0.10 24.64
N ILE A 589 18.90 1.14 25.22
CA ILE A 589 18.19 2.28 25.78
C ILE A 589 18.73 3.51 25.07
N GLU A 590 17.86 4.28 24.44
CA GLU A 590 18.26 5.45 23.67
C GLU A 590 17.42 6.68 24.00
N LYS A 591 18.06 7.85 23.95
CA LYS A 591 17.37 9.12 24.12
C LYS A 591 16.61 9.47 22.85
N VAL A 592 15.34 9.84 22.99
CA VAL A 592 14.51 10.26 21.86
C VAL A 592 14.21 11.75 21.95
N HIS A 593 14.39 12.44 20.83
CA HIS A 593 13.99 13.82 20.63
C HIS A 593 12.73 13.84 19.78
N LEU A 594 11.57 14.14 20.39
CA LEU A 594 10.31 14.17 19.66
C LEU A 594 10.15 15.50 18.89
N ARG A 595 9.83 15.41 17.59
CA ARG A 595 9.65 16.57 16.69
C ARG A 595 8.30 17.27 16.83
N ASP A 596 7.32 16.62 17.47
CA ASP A 596 5.92 17.04 17.56
C ASP A 596 5.24 17.04 16.20
N LEU A 597 5.06 15.84 15.64
CA LEU A 597 4.34 15.62 14.40
C LEU A 597 2.82 15.84 14.54
N HIS A 598 2.32 15.91 15.77
CA HIS A 598 0.93 16.29 16.09
C HIS A 598 0.71 17.83 16.10
N ALA A 599 1.74 18.64 15.92
CA ALA A 599 1.55 20.08 15.80
C ALA A 599 0.84 20.43 14.48
N THR A 600 -0.31 21.11 14.56
CA THR A 600 -1.12 21.45 13.38
C THR A 600 -0.55 22.60 12.54
N THR A 601 0.51 23.25 13.01
CA THR A 601 1.16 24.40 12.35
C THR A 601 2.11 24.01 11.22
N HIS A 602 2.34 22.71 10.99
CA HIS A 602 3.24 22.25 9.94
C HIS A 602 2.72 22.58 8.53
N ASN A 603 3.66 22.77 7.62
CA ASN A 603 3.42 22.90 6.19
C ASN A 603 4.15 21.76 5.48
N ALA A 604 3.42 20.92 4.76
CA ALA A 604 3.95 19.68 4.21
C ALA A 604 3.42 19.45 2.79
N GLU A 605 3.32 20.49 1.95
CA GLU A 605 2.84 20.34 0.56
C GLU A 605 3.58 19.21 -0.15
N PHE A 606 4.90 19.15 0.00
CA PHE A 606 5.75 18.06 -0.46
C PHE A 606 6.37 17.33 0.74
N LEU A 607 5.73 16.24 1.15
CA LEU A 607 6.17 15.40 2.28
C LEU A 607 7.19 14.37 1.80
N ILE A 608 8.37 14.31 2.42
CA ILE A 608 9.39 13.30 2.18
C ILE A 608 9.51 12.41 3.43
N ILE A 609 9.27 11.12 3.27
CA ILE A 609 9.39 10.13 4.35
C ILE A 609 10.63 9.28 4.09
N THR A 610 11.53 9.17 5.06
CA THR A 610 12.82 8.49 4.88
C THR A 610 13.27 7.73 6.13
N SER A 611 14.43 7.09 6.07
CA SER A 611 15.10 6.50 7.24
C SER A 611 16.21 7.42 7.74
N ASP A 612 16.66 7.22 8.98
CA ASP A 612 17.82 7.95 9.53
C ASP A 612 19.08 7.80 8.66
N ALA A 613 19.25 6.65 8.01
CA ALA A 613 20.39 6.35 7.15
C ALA A 613 20.43 7.20 5.87
N LEU A 614 19.27 7.68 5.40
CA LEU A 614 19.11 8.45 4.16
C LEU A 614 18.67 9.91 4.42
N LEU A 615 18.57 10.32 5.68
CA LEU A 615 18.04 11.63 6.07
C LEU A 615 18.78 12.79 5.41
N ALA A 616 20.12 12.75 5.38
CA ALA A 616 20.91 13.82 4.78
C ALA A 616 20.65 13.99 3.26
N SER A 617 20.48 12.88 2.55
CA SER A 617 20.13 12.85 1.13
C SER A 617 18.71 13.37 0.89
N ALA A 618 17.76 12.98 1.75
CA ALA A 618 16.38 13.47 1.70
C ALA A 618 16.30 14.99 1.96
N GLU A 619 17.03 15.51 2.95
CA GLU A 619 17.13 16.95 3.23
C GLU A 619 17.75 17.72 2.06
N THR A 620 18.78 17.15 1.42
CA THR A 620 19.40 17.73 0.22
C THR A 620 18.40 17.83 -0.93
N TYR A 621 17.60 16.78 -1.15
CA TYR A 621 16.56 16.79 -2.17
C TYR A 621 15.44 17.80 -1.85
N ALA A 622 14.99 17.87 -0.59
CA ALA A 622 14.00 18.83 -0.13
C ALA A 622 14.44 20.28 -0.39
N LEU A 623 15.67 20.63 -0.02
CA LEU A 623 16.25 21.96 -0.28
C LEU A 623 16.22 22.31 -1.78
N TRP A 624 16.55 21.35 -2.65
CA TRP A 624 16.45 21.56 -4.09
C TRP A 624 14.99 21.75 -4.56
N LYS A 625 14.02 20.99 -4.02
CA LYS A 625 12.59 21.18 -4.32
C LYS A 625 12.08 22.53 -3.84
N GLU A 626 12.54 23.04 -2.71
CA GLU A 626 12.20 24.39 -2.22
C GLU A 626 12.65 25.48 -3.21
N THR A 627 13.81 25.30 -3.87
CA THR A 627 14.25 26.23 -4.93
C THR A 627 13.35 26.20 -6.18
N HIS A 628 12.53 25.15 -6.32
CA HIS A 628 11.55 24.96 -7.38
C HIS A 628 10.11 25.26 -6.92
N GLY A 629 9.93 25.89 -5.76
CA GLY A 629 8.66 26.43 -5.31
C GLY A 629 7.75 25.47 -4.56
N PHE A 630 8.29 24.39 -4.00
CA PHE A 630 7.55 23.48 -3.11
C PHE A 630 7.84 23.78 -1.64
N ASP A 631 6.82 23.71 -0.78
CA ASP A 631 7.01 23.73 0.67
C ASP A 631 7.23 22.29 1.18
N CYS A 632 8.48 21.98 1.55
CA CYS A 632 8.90 20.62 1.89
C CYS A 632 8.88 20.34 3.39
N MET A 633 8.54 19.10 3.74
CA MET A 633 8.73 18.55 5.09
C MET A 633 9.39 17.18 4.99
N VAL A 634 10.58 17.02 5.58
CA VAL A 634 11.28 15.72 5.67
C VAL A 634 11.03 15.11 7.05
N VAL A 635 10.61 13.86 7.11
CA VAL A 635 10.34 13.12 8.35
C VAL A 635 10.91 11.71 8.26
N THR A 636 11.48 11.21 9.36
CA THR A 636 12.00 9.85 9.45
C THR A 636 10.92 8.85 9.89
N ILE A 637 11.05 7.59 9.50
CA ILE A 637 10.15 6.53 9.96
C ILE A 637 10.22 6.30 11.47
N ASP A 638 11.38 6.52 12.13
CA ASP A 638 11.48 6.39 13.59
C ASP A 638 10.72 7.52 14.30
N GLU A 639 10.81 8.77 13.83
CA GLU A 639 9.97 9.88 14.32
C GLU A 639 8.47 9.55 14.20
N ILE A 640 8.06 8.97 13.06
CA ILE A 640 6.68 8.53 12.84
C ILE A 640 6.28 7.43 13.82
N TYR A 641 7.07 6.35 13.94
CA TYR A 641 6.75 5.24 14.83
C TYR A 641 6.66 5.70 16.28
N ASN A 642 7.58 6.56 16.72
CA ASN A 642 7.59 7.08 18.08
C ASN A 642 6.30 7.83 18.43
N GLU A 643 5.73 8.59 17.49
CA GLU A 643 4.53 9.41 17.74
C GLU A 643 3.19 8.76 17.32
N PHE A 644 3.20 7.78 16.42
CA PHE A 644 1.98 7.15 15.88
C PHE A 644 1.84 5.65 16.17
N ASN A 645 2.88 4.98 16.68
CA ASN A 645 2.82 3.57 17.06
C ASN A 645 3.70 3.21 18.26
N HIS A 646 3.91 4.17 19.17
CA HIS A 646 4.68 3.98 20.41
C HIS A 646 6.10 3.43 20.18
N GLY A 647 6.72 3.79 19.06
CA GLY A 647 8.07 3.39 18.67
C GLY A 647 8.17 2.02 18.01
N ILE A 648 7.06 1.29 17.85
CA ILE A 648 7.02 -0.03 17.21
C ILE A 648 6.91 0.12 15.69
N ASP A 649 7.75 -0.61 14.94
CA ASP A 649 7.77 -0.55 13.49
C ASP A 649 6.46 -1.06 12.87
N SER A 650 5.87 -0.29 11.96
CA SER A 650 4.63 -0.65 11.26
C SER A 650 4.34 0.29 10.09
N PRO A 651 4.04 -0.21 8.88
CA PRO A 651 3.57 0.64 7.79
C PRO A 651 2.25 1.36 8.12
N GLU A 652 1.40 0.80 8.99
CA GLU A 652 0.16 1.45 9.43
C GLU A 652 0.43 2.77 10.18
N ALA A 653 1.56 2.88 10.90
CA ALA A 653 1.96 4.13 11.54
C ALA A 653 2.20 5.26 10.52
N ILE A 654 2.84 4.92 9.38
CA ILE A 654 3.06 5.85 8.26
C ILE A 654 1.72 6.29 7.67
N LYS A 655 0.79 5.35 7.49
CA LYS A 655 -0.56 5.66 7.03
C LYS A 655 -1.29 6.61 7.98
N GLN A 656 -1.24 6.33 9.28
CA GLN A 656 -1.87 7.17 10.30
C GLN A 656 -1.28 8.57 10.33
N PHE A 657 0.05 8.69 10.21
CA PHE A 657 0.74 9.97 10.12
C PHE A 657 0.31 10.77 8.88
N ILE A 658 0.30 10.17 7.69
CA ILE A 658 -0.09 10.87 6.45
C ILE A 658 -1.57 11.30 6.53
N SER A 659 -2.46 10.45 7.04
CA SER A 659 -3.86 10.80 7.27
C SER A 659 -4.00 11.97 8.26
N TYR A 660 -3.22 11.96 9.35
CA TYR A 660 -3.20 13.05 10.33
C TYR A 660 -2.72 14.36 9.68
N ALA A 661 -1.61 14.33 8.96
CA ALA A 661 -1.07 15.48 8.25
C ALA A 661 -2.09 16.03 7.23
N TYR A 662 -2.78 15.14 6.51
CA TYR A 662 -3.83 15.53 5.56
C TYR A 662 -5.01 16.25 6.23
N ASP A 663 -5.47 15.78 7.39
CA ASP A 663 -6.64 16.36 8.06
C ASP A 663 -6.34 17.62 8.87
N TYR A 664 -5.15 17.72 9.47
CA TYR A 664 -4.89 18.69 10.54
C TYR A 664 -3.80 19.72 10.26
N TYR A 665 -2.90 19.51 9.28
CA TYR A 665 -1.84 20.48 9.02
C TYR A 665 -2.36 21.75 8.36
N ASN A 666 -1.67 22.86 8.61
CA ASN A 666 -1.97 24.16 8.02
C ASN A 666 -1.89 24.09 6.49
N GLN A 667 -0.83 23.47 5.96
CA GLN A 667 -0.72 23.09 4.55
C GLN A 667 -0.53 21.56 4.46
N PRO A 668 -1.56 20.81 4.05
CA PRO A 668 -1.54 19.35 4.00
C PRO A 668 -0.68 18.84 2.85
N PRO A 669 -0.26 17.56 2.90
CA PRO A 669 0.35 16.90 1.75
C PRO A 669 -0.49 16.96 0.48
N LEU A 670 0.16 17.42 -0.60
CA LEU A 670 -0.28 17.24 -1.98
C LEU A 670 0.59 16.18 -2.66
N TYR A 671 1.88 16.16 -2.35
CA TYR A 671 2.86 15.18 -2.80
C TYR A 671 3.44 14.42 -1.61
N CYS A 672 3.71 13.13 -1.81
CA CYS A 672 4.46 12.30 -0.87
C CYS A 672 5.55 11.53 -1.62
N LEU A 673 6.78 11.63 -1.16
CA LEU A 673 7.92 10.88 -1.67
C LEU A 673 8.42 9.91 -0.59
N LEU A 674 8.30 8.62 -0.87
CA LEU A 674 8.90 7.56 -0.05
C LEU A 674 10.37 7.45 -0.46
N PHE A 675 11.26 8.00 0.36
CA PHE A 675 12.68 8.16 0.07
C PHE A 675 13.48 7.04 0.72
N GLY A 676 13.55 5.92 0.02
CA GLY A 676 14.17 4.69 0.47
C GLY A 676 13.45 3.47 -0.09
N ASP A 677 14.20 2.38 -0.26
CA ASP A 677 13.64 1.10 -0.69
C ASP A 677 12.77 0.44 0.39
N GLY A 678 11.86 -0.44 -0.03
CA GLY A 678 10.96 -1.19 0.84
C GLY A 678 11.04 -2.69 0.60
N THR A 679 10.55 -3.52 1.51
CA THR A 679 10.56 -4.97 1.31
C THR A 679 9.39 -5.68 1.99
N PHE A 680 9.00 -6.86 1.46
CA PHE A 680 8.11 -7.79 2.17
C PHE A 680 8.77 -8.46 3.39
N ASP A 681 10.10 -8.46 3.48
CA ASP A 681 10.86 -9.05 4.59
C ASP A 681 11.20 -8.00 5.66
N TYR A 682 10.17 -7.44 6.27
CA TYR A 682 10.28 -6.38 7.29
C TYR A 682 11.21 -6.75 8.45
N ARG A 683 11.21 -8.04 8.82
CA ARG A 683 11.95 -8.60 9.96
C ARG A 683 13.34 -9.08 9.60
N ASN A 684 13.75 -8.95 8.34
CA ASN A 684 15.04 -9.39 7.81
C ASN A 684 15.31 -10.89 8.08
N ILE A 685 14.29 -11.73 7.92
CA ILE A 685 14.35 -13.18 8.12
C ILE A 685 15.33 -13.83 7.11
N ARG A 686 15.38 -13.33 5.87
CA ARG A 686 16.30 -13.81 4.83
C ARG A 686 17.70 -13.21 4.93
N GLY A 687 17.93 -12.26 5.84
CA GLY A 687 19.24 -11.66 6.08
C GLY A 687 19.70 -10.66 5.02
N HIS A 688 18.78 -10.13 4.20
CA HIS A 688 19.06 -9.03 3.28
C HIS A 688 18.44 -7.73 3.83
N SER A 689 19.29 -6.77 4.21
CA SER A 689 18.84 -5.44 4.62
C SER A 689 18.31 -4.67 3.41
N GLY A 690 17.04 -4.25 3.45
CA GLY A 690 16.44 -3.45 2.38
C GLY A 690 15.20 -2.65 2.80
N ASN A 691 14.83 -2.66 4.08
CA ASN A 691 13.63 -1.98 4.58
C ASN A 691 13.96 -0.56 5.07
N PHE A 692 14.23 0.38 4.16
CA PHE A 692 14.51 1.78 4.52
C PHE A 692 13.21 2.56 4.75
N VAL A 693 12.22 2.39 3.88
CA VAL A 693 10.86 2.91 4.06
C VAL A 693 9.89 1.77 3.73
N PRO A 694 9.17 1.20 4.72
CA PRO A 694 8.39 -0.01 4.48
C PRO A 694 7.28 0.21 3.46
N VAL A 695 7.01 -0.85 2.72
CA VAL A 695 5.88 -0.95 1.80
C VAL A 695 4.68 -1.53 2.53
N HIS A 696 3.46 -1.17 2.14
CA HIS A 696 2.27 -1.91 2.57
C HIS A 696 1.95 -3.03 1.58
N LEU A 697 1.59 -4.21 2.10
CA LEU A 697 1.19 -5.36 1.29
C LEU A 697 -0.33 -5.48 1.24
N SER A 698 -0.94 -4.93 0.19
CA SER A 698 -2.38 -5.06 -0.05
C SER A 698 -2.72 -6.50 -0.47
N MET A 699 -3.63 -7.13 0.28
CA MET A 699 -4.09 -8.49 -0.02
C MET A 699 -5.13 -8.50 -1.13
N TYR A 700 -4.86 -9.24 -2.22
CA TYR A 700 -5.85 -9.50 -3.26
C TYR A 700 -5.89 -10.96 -3.70
N TRP A 701 -7.05 -11.57 -3.50
CA TRP A 701 -7.32 -12.94 -3.90
C TRP A 701 -7.81 -12.98 -5.36
N GLY A 702 -7.14 -13.76 -6.20
CA GLY A 702 -7.55 -14.01 -7.59
C GLY A 702 -6.42 -14.05 -8.61
N LEU A 703 -5.22 -13.58 -8.25
CA LEU A 703 -4.08 -13.61 -9.18
C LEU A 703 -2.70 -13.80 -8.54
N TRP A 704 -2.26 -12.88 -7.69
CA TRP A 704 -0.90 -12.89 -7.12
C TRP A 704 -0.88 -13.11 -5.61
N GLY A 705 -1.92 -12.69 -4.88
CA GLY A 705 -1.91 -12.60 -3.43
C GLY A 705 -1.50 -11.21 -2.97
N ALA A 706 -0.68 -11.13 -1.93
CA ALA A 706 -0.13 -9.88 -1.40
C ALA A 706 0.64 -9.08 -2.47
N VAL A 707 0.41 -7.77 -2.54
CA VAL A 707 1.04 -6.86 -3.51
C VAL A 707 1.61 -5.64 -2.82
N ALA A 708 2.84 -5.25 -3.18
CA ALA A 708 3.42 -3.96 -2.80
C ALA A 708 2.59 -2.79 -3.36
N ASP A 709 1.97 -2.02 -2.46
CA ASP A 709 1.00 -0.97 -2.77
C ASP A 709 1.36 0.32 -2.02
N ASP A 710 2.16 1.19 -2.64
CA ASP A 710 2.43 2.52 -2.09
C ASP A 710 1.19 3.42 -2.13
N GLY A 711 0.28 3.16 -3.08
CA GLY A 711 -1.01 3.85 -3.16
C GLY A 711 -1.85 3.74 -1.89
N TYR A 712 -1.65 2.70 -1.07
CA TYR A 712 -2.24 2.58 0.26
C TYR A 712 -2.00 3.83 1.11
N PHE A 713 -0.79 4.40 1.09
CA PHE A 713 -0.45 5.59 1.88
C PHE A 713 -1.18 6.85 1.39
N ALA A 714 -1.51 6.92 0.09
CA ALA A 714 -2.14 8.07 -0.55
C ALA A 714 -3.67 8.14 -0.41
N ARG A 715 -4.37 7.04 -0.08
CA ARG A 715 -5.85 6.95 0.00
C ARG A 715 -6.37 7.37 1.38
N VAL A 716 -6.29 8.65 1.73
CA VAL A 716 -6.52 9.17 3.10
C VAL A 716 -7.89 9.81 3.32
N SER A 717 -8.67 10.04 2.26
CA SER A 717 -10.00 10.63 2.35
C SER A 717 -11.07 9.61 1.96
N GLY A 718 -11.87 9.18 2.94
CA GLY A 718 -12.91 8.18 2.70
C GLY A 718 -12.37 6.75 2.80
N ASP A 719 -13.28 5.78 2.68
CA ASP A 719 -12.97 4.36 2.64
C ASP A 719 -13.16 3.86 1.20
N ASP A 720 -12.20 4.24 0.35
CA ASP A 720 -12.21 3.95 -1.09
C ASP A 720 -10.79 3.83 -1.67
N LEU A 721 -10.71 3.70 -3.00
CA LEU A 721 -9.46 3.37 -3.71
C LEU A 721 -8.85 4.53 -4.49
N LEU A 722 -9.42 5.73 -4.39
CA LEU A 722 -8.92 6.86 -5.16
C LEU A 722 -7.73 7.51 -4.43
N PRO A 723 -6.67 7.90 -5.16
CA PRO A 723 -5.52 8.56 -4.54
C PRO A 723 -5.86 10.02 -4.18
N ASP A 724 -5.67 10.43 -2.92
CA ASP A 724 -5.85 11.82 -2.47
C ASP A 724 -4.55 12.64 -2.51
N ILE A 725 -3.42 11.94 -2.45
CA ILE A 725 -2.07 12.48 -2.44
C ILE A 725 -1.31 11.88 -3.62
N PHE A 726 -0.55 12.70 -4.33
CA PHE A 726 0.31 12.22 -5.40
C PHE A 726 1.55 11.57 -4.80
N ILE A 727 1.68 10.25 -4.92
CA ILE A 727 2.75 9.48 -4.27
C ILE A 727 3.73 8.89 -5.28
N GLY A 728 5.01 8.85 -4.89
CA GLY A 728 6.06 8.11 -5.59
C GLY A 728 7.14 7.65 -4.64
N ARG A 729 8.07 6.82 -5.13
CA ARG A 729 9.15 6.22 -4.36
C ARG A 729 10.50 6.39 -5.03
N PHE A 730 11.54 6.67 -4.25
CA PHE A 730 12.93 6.44 -4.63
C PHE A 730 13.40 5.12 -4.00
N PRO A 731 13.47 4.01 -4.76
CA PRO A 731 13.88 2.71 -4.24
C PRO A 731 15.41 2.64 -4.10
N ILE A 732 15.95 3.45 -3.19
CA ILE A 732 17.38 3.56 -2.93
C ILE A 732 17.74 2.90 -1.60
N ARG A 733 18.94 2.32 -1.55
CA ARG A 733 19.53 1.66 -0.39
C ARG A 733 20.79 2.36 0.09
N SER A 734 21.26 3.38 -0.62
CA SER A 734 22.48 4.12 -0.30
C SER A 734 22.47 5.56 -0.83
N ASP A 735 23.33 6.39 -0.24
CA ASP A 735 23.57 7.76 -0.72
C ASP A 735 24.20 7.78 -2.13
N ASP A 736 25.03 6.77 -2.49
CA ASP A 736 25.63 6.66 -3.82
C ASP A 736 24.57 6.47 -4.93
N GLU A 737 23.52 5.69 -4.66
CA GLU A 737 22.38 5.54 -5.57
C GLU A 737 21.57 6.84 -5.69
N PHE A 738 21.42 7.58 -4.57
CA PHE A 738 20.79 8.89 -4.58
C PHE A 738 21.55 9.90 -5.44
N ASP A 739 22.88 9.96 -5.36
CA ASP A 739 23.69 10.91 -6.12
C ASP A 739 23.42 10.81 -7.64
N GLY A 740 23.27 9.58 -8.15
CA GLY A 740 22.92 9.32 -9.54
C GLY A 740 21.52 9.82 -9.91
N ILE A 741 20.51 9.55 -9.06
CA ILE A 741 19.14 10.04 -9.26
C ILE A 741 19.07 11.56 -9.17
N PHE A 742 19.79 12.16 -8.22
CA PHE A 742 19.78 13.60 -8.02
C PHE A 742 20.42 14.33 -9.21
N GLU A 743 21.49 13.78 -9.79
CA GLU A 743 22.04 14.30 -11.04
C GLU A 743 21.03 14.22 -12.19
N LYS A 744 20.29 13.11 -12.31
CA LYS A 744 19.21 12.98 -13.31
C LYS A 744 18.13 14.05 -13.11
N ALA A 745 17.68 14.28 -11.88
CA ALA A 745 16.66 15.27 -11.56
C ALA A 745 17.10 16.69 -11.96
N LYS A 746 18.32 17.09 -11.58
CA LYS A 746 18.90 18.38 -11.98
C LYS A 746 19.05 18.49 -13.51
N MET A 747 19.56 17.45 -14.17
CA MET A 747 19.68 17.45 -15.64
C MET A 747 18.33 17.50 -16.35
N TYR A 748 17.26 16.98 -15.75
CA TYR A 748 15.94 17.03 -16.38
C TYR A 748 15.22 18.37 -16.15
N VAL A 749 15.30 18.92 -14.93
CA VAL A 749 14.52 20.10 -14.51
C VAL A 749 15.29 21.40 -14.72
N ASP A 750 16.59 21.44 -14.38
CA ASP A 750 17.39 22.67 -14.40
C ASP A 750 17.95 22.94 -15.80
N TYR A 751 18.18 21.89 -16.60
CA TYR A 751 18.72 22.02 -17.96
C TYR A 751 17.63 22.36 -18.98
N GLN A 752 17.52 23.65 -19.29
CA GLN A 752 16.53 24.19 -20.23
C GLN A 752 17.08 24.24 -21.67
N ASN A 753 17.00 23.14 -22.41
CA ASN A 753 17.25 23.08 -23.86
C ASN A 753 15.95 23.02 -24.68
N LEU A 754 15.96 23.52 -25.92
CA LEU A 754 14.84 23.48 -26.87
C LEU A 754 15.07 22.42 -27.94
N ASP A 755 15.41 21.20 -27.51
CA ASP A 755 15.86 20.14 -28.42
C ASP A 755 14.68 19.34 -28.99
N GLU A 756 14.85 18.82 -30.22
CA GLU A 756 13.80 18.10 -30.96
C GLU A 756 13.28 16.85 -30.22
N TRP A 757 14.10 16.24 -29.35
CA TRP A 757 13.72 15.04 -28.59
C TRP A 757 12.47 15.24 -27.72
N LYS A 758 12.17 16.49 -27.35
CA LYS A 758 10.98 16.85 -26.58
C LYS A 758 9.66 16.56 -27.32
N ARG A 759 9.71 16.30 -28.63
CA ARG A 759 8.56 15.88 -29.47
C ARG A 759 8.42 14.36 -29.61
N ASN A 760 9.44 13.59 -29.24
CA ASN A 760 9.51 12.16 -29.52
C ASN A 760 8.84 11.34 -28.40
N LEU A 761 7.96 10.41 -28.80
CA LEU A 761 7.41 9.39 -27.93
C LEU A 761 7.71 8.01 -28.47
N VAL A 762 8.13 7.10 -27.59
CA VAL A 762 8.49 5.73 -27.95
C VAL A 762 7.38 4.77 -27.49
N PHE A 763 6.82 4.02 -28.44
CA PHE A 763 5.76 3.05 -28.19
C PHE A 763 6.28 1.63 -28.42
N VAL A 764 6.28 0.81 -27.37
CA VAL A 764 6.83 -0.56 -27.39
C VAL A 764 5.70 -1.58 -27.24
N ALA A 765 5.61 -2.51 -28.19
CA ALA A 765 4.57 -3.54 -28.25
C ALA A 765 5.09 -4.86 -28.87
N ASP A 766 4.40 -5.98 -28.68
CA ASP A 766 4.77 -7.31 -29.24
C ASP A 766 3.63 -7.87 -30.12
N SER A 767 4.01 -8.54 -31.21
CA SER A 767 3.15 -9.35 -32.08
C SER A 767 2.42 -10.50 -31.38
N GLY A 768 2.83 -10.86 -30.17
CA GLY A 768 2.15 -11.80 -29.29
C GLY A 768 2.61 -13.24 -29.48
N THR A 769 3.52 -13.70 -28.63
CA THR A 769 3.95 -15.10 -28.59
C THR A 769 3.01 -16.01 -27.77
N ALA A 770 2.05 -15.43 -27.02
CA ALA A 770 1.10 -16.14 -26.14
C ALA A 770 -0.39 -15.85 -26.42
N GLY A 771 -0.73 -15.27 -27.59
CA GLY A 771 -2.13 -15.04 -28.01
C GLY A 771 -2.71 -13.66 -27.67
N TYR A 772 -1.92 -12.74 -27.10
CA TYR A 772 -2.25 -11.31 -26.99
C TYR A 772 -1.30 -10.49 -27.88
N ASN A 773 -1.84 -9.76 -28.85
CA ASN A 773 -1.08 -8.89 -29.76
C ASN A 773 -1.39 -7.44 -29.40
N SER A 774 -0.41 -6.73 -28.85
CA SER A 774 -0.60 -5.37 -28.35
C SER A 774 -0.40 -4.28 -29.40
N TYR A 775 -0.12 -4.62 -30.66
CA TYR A 775 0.08 -3.63 -31.72
C TYR A 775 -1.17 -2.79 -31.96
N PHE A 776 -2.34 -3.45 -32.02
CA PHE A 776 -3.60 -2.78 -32.30
C PHE A 776 -4.00 -1.84 -31.16
N ASP A 777 -3.84 -2.30 -29.92
CA ASP A 777 -4.11 -1.50 -28.73
C ASP A 777 -3.18 -0.27 -28.68
N MET A 778 -1.91 -0.44 -29.00
CA MET A 778 -0.95 0.66 -29.05
C MET A 778 -1.24 1.65 -30.19
N ASP A 779 -1.54 1.15 -31.39
CA ASP A 779 -1.89 2.02 -32.53
C ASP A 779 -3.21 2.77 -32.28
N HIS A 780 -4.14 2.23 -31.50
CA HIS A 780 -5.32 2.95 -31.03
C HIS A 780 -4.98 4.09 -30.07
N ILE A 781 -4.10 3.87 -29.09
CA ILE A 781 -3.64 4.95 -28.21
C ILE A 781 -3.02 6.08 -29.03
N ILE A 782 -2.15 5.74 -29.99
CA ILE A 782 -1.50 6.73 -30.86
C ILE A 782 -2.55 7.50 -31.68
N ALA A 783 -3.49 6.80 -32.31
CA ALA A 783 -4.49 7.43 -33.17
C ALA A 783 -5.47 8.32 -32.42
N ASP A 784 -5.88 7.91 -31.22
CA ASP A 784 -6.96 8.57 -30.47
C ASP A 784 -6.47 9.73 -29.60
N TYR A 785 -5.20 9.71 -29.17
CA TYR A 785 -4.70 10.67 -28.17
C TYR A 785 -3.47 11.46 -28.59
N LEU A 786 -2.63 10.96 -29.52
CA LEU A 786 -1.39 11.65 -29.86
C LEU A 786 -1.64 12.82 -30.83
N PRO A 787 -1.35 14.07 -30.44
CA PRO A 787 -1.50 15.20 -31.35
C PRO A 787 -0.51 15.13 -32.52
N PRO A 788 -0.85 15.64 -33.72
CA PRO A 788 0.05 15.64 -34.89
C PRO A 788 1.38 16.37 -34.70
N ALA A 789 1.50 17.19 -33.65
CA ALA A 789 2.72 17.90 -33.29
C ALA A 789 3.81 16.98 -32.72
N TYR A 790 3.48 15.76 -32.29
CA TYR A 790 4.41 14.81 -31.67
C TYR A 790 4.76 13.65 -32.62
N ASP A 791 5.96 13.10 -32.46
CA ASP A 791 6.49 12.02 -33.29
C ASP A 791 6.35 10.67 -32.57
N ALA A 792 5.66 9.71 -33.22
CA ALA A 792 5.40 8.38 -32.67
C ALA A 792 6.40 7.33 -33.19
N ASN A 793 7.41 7.02 -32.38
CA ASN A 793 8.43 6.01 -32.68
C ASN A 793 7.94 4.63 -32.25
N ARG A 794 7.50 3.82 -33.22
CA ARG A 794 6.97 2.47 -33.00
C ARG A 794 8.11 1.44 -32.92
N CYS A 795 8.42 1.00 -31.71
CA CYS A 795 9.40 -0.04 -31.40
C CYS A 795 8.70 -1.39 -31.18
N TYR A 796 8.08 -1.90 -32.25
CA TYR A 796 7.25 -3.10 -32.18
C TYR A 796 8.10 -4.36 -32.39
N HIS A 797 8.18 -5.24 -31.40
CA HIS A 797 8.91 -6.51 -31.49
C HIS A 797 8.07 -7.57 -32.22
N PRO A 798 8.61 -8.33 -33.21
CA PRO A 798 10.01 -8.39 -33.66
C PRO A 798 10.33 -7.51 -34.88
N ARG A 799 9.49 -6.51 -35.23
CA ARG A 799 9.74 -5.62 -36.37
C ARG A 799 10.97 -4.73 -36.16
N LYS A 800 11.19 -4.25 -34.94
CA LYS A 800 12.43 -3.61 -34.49
C LYS A 800 13.20 -4.54 -33.55
N MET A 801 14.52 -4.44 -33.60
CA MET A 801 15.42 -5.18 -32.72
C MET A 801 15.83 -4.32 -31.53
N ARG A 802 16.43 -4.94 -30.52
CA ARG A 802 16.96 -4.30 -29.31
C ARG A 802 17.81 -3.07 -29.60
N GLU A 803 18.72 -3.18 -30.56
CA GLU A 803 19.66 -2.10 -30.89
C GLU A 803 18.95 -0.88 -31.50
N ASP A 804 17.85 -1.09 -32.24
CA ASP A 804 17.04 0.02 -32.72
C ASP A 804 16.37 0.74 -31.55
N PHE A 805 15.87 0.00 -30.56
CA PHE A 805 15.28 0.59 -29.36
C PHE A 805 16.30 1.39 -28.54
N LEU A 806 17.50 0.83 -28.31
CA LEU A 806 18.56 1.54 -27.59
C LEU A 806 18.99 2.83 -28.32
N LYS A 807 19.05 2.79 -29.67
CA LYS A 807 19.30 3.98 -30.48
C LYS A 807 18.23 5.05 -30.30
N GLU A 808 16.95 4.66 -30.25
CA GLU A 808 15.83 5.61 -30.04
C GLU A 808 15.87 6.22 -28.63
N MET A 809 16.25 5.43 -27.62
CA MET A 809 16.48 5.94 -26.26
C MET A 809 17.65 6.92 -26.22
N ASP A 810 18.75 6.59 -26.91
CA ASP A 810 19.91 7.46 -27.07
C ASP A 810 19.63 8.68 -27.97
N GLU A 811 18.58 8.72 -28.78
CA GLU A 811 18.16 9.94 -29.51
C GLU A 811 17.31 10.86 -28.61
N GLY A 812 16.73 10.30 -27.55
CA GLY A 812 15.92 11.01 -26.56
C GLY A 812 14.42 10.99 -26.89
N ALA A 813 13.63 10.90 -25.84
CA ALA A 813 12.16 10.93 -25.89
C ALA A 813 11.60 11.53 -24.59
N VAL A 814 10.41 12.10 -24.65
CA VAL A 814 9.71 12.59 -23.44
C VAL A 814 8.99 11.47 -22.70
N PHE A 815 8.56 10.47 -23.45
CA PHE A 815 7.67 9.43 -22.93
C PHE A 815 7.94 8.09 -23.61
N VAL A 816 8.01 7.03 -22.82
CA VAL A 816 8.03 5.63 -23.27
C VAL A 816 6.77 4.96 -22.77
N ASN A 817 5.94 4.46 -23.67
CA ASN A 817 4.80 3.61 -23.31
C ASN A 817 5.04 2.19 -23.78
N PHE A 818 5.12 1.29 -22.81
CA PHE A 818 5.29 -0.13 -23.00
C PHE A 818 3.98 -0.85 -22.70
N LEU A 819 3.46 -1.57 -23.69
CA LEU A 819 2.27 -2.42 -23.56
C LEU A 819 2.58 -3.78 -24.19
N SER A 820 2.90 -4.77 -23.37
CA SER A 820 3.29 -6.11 -23.86
C SER A 820 3.37 -7.14 -22.72
N HIS A 821 4.03 -8.27 -22.96
CA HIS A 821 4.50 -9.21 -21.94
C HIS A 821 5.82 -8.76 -21.34
N GLY A 822 6.05 -9.11 -20.08
CA GLY A 822 7.19 -8.69 -19.28
C GLY A 822 7.30 -9.56 -18.04
N GLY A 823 8.44 -9.45 -17.39
CA GLY A 823 8.73 -10.05 -16.10
C GLY A 823 9.72 -9.18 -15.35
N GLY A 824 10.25 -9.72 -14.26
CA GLY A 824 11.14 -8.99 -13.36
C GLY A 824 12.26 -8.23 -14.04
N ASP A 825 13.05 -8.91 -14.86
CA ASP A 825 14.28 -8.39 -15.46
C ASP A 825 14.17 -8.17 -16.98
N ILE A 826 12.95 -8.25 -17.55
CA ILE A 826 12.74 -8.38 -18.99
C ILE A 826 11.44 -7.71 -19.46
N LEU A 827 11.54 -7.01 -20.59
CA LEU A 827 10.41 -6.48 -21.35
C LEU A 827 10.37 -7.10 -22.75
N CYS A 828 9.17 -7.51 -23.18
CA CYS A 828 8.84 -8.28 -24.38
C CYS A 828 9.42 -9.71 -24.39
N GLY A 829 8.72 -10.62 -25.08
CA GLY A 829 9.17 -12.01 -25.24
C GLY A 829 10.51 -12.10 -25.99
N GLY A 830 11.23 -13.20 -25.78
CA GLY A 830 12.48 -13.48 -26.51
C GLY A 830 13.69 -12.62 -26.10
N GLY A 831 13.61 -11.90 -24.98
CA GLY A 831 14.72 -11.09 -24.48
C GLY A 831 14.92 -9.80 -25.25
N PHE A 832 13.86 -9.11 -25.68
CA PHE A 832 13.99 -7.88 -26.45
C PHE A 832 14.75 -6.79 -25.66
N LEU A 833 14.34 -6.51 -24.42
CA LEU A 833 15.06 -5.64 -23.49
C LEU A 833 15.21 -6.35 -22.15
N ILE A 834 16.43 -6.39 -21.61
CA ILE A 834 16.71 -6.90 -20.26
C ILE A 834 17.36 -5.80 -19.42
N SER A 835 17.33 -5.90 -18.09
CA SER A 835 17.91 -4.88 -17.18
C SER A 835 19.35 -4.49 -17.54
N LYS A 836 20.18 -5.45 -17.96
CA LYS A 836 21.58 -5.19 -18.37
C LYS A 836 21.70 -4.25 -19.57
N ASP A 837 20.69 -4.20 -20.45
CA ASP A 837 20.72 -3.31 -21.61
C ASP A 837 20.47 -1.84 -21.24
N VAL A 838 19.79 -1.57 -20.12
CA VAL A 838 19.52 -0.21 -19.64
C VAL A 838 20.82 0.54 -19.31
N PHE A 839 21.80 -0.15 -18.73
CA PHE A 839 23.12 0.44 -18.44
C PHE A 839 23.93 0.82 -19.68
N ARG A 840 23.48 0.43 -20.88
CA ARG A 840 24.10 0.81 -22.15
C ARG A 840 23.57 2.13 -22.70
N MET A 841 22.47 2.65 -22.15
CA MET A 841 21.88 3.92 -22.56
C MET A 841 22.78 5.10 -22.12
N THR A 842 22.77 6.15 -22.92
CA THR A 842 23.61 7.36 -22.78
C THR A 842 22.78 8.65 -22.88
N ASN A 843 21.53 8.57 -22.42
CA ASN A 843 20.49 9.57 -22.60
C ASN A 843 20.25 10.45 -21.36
N LEU A 844 21.27 10.66 -20.52
CA LEU A 844 21.18 11.41 -19.26
C LEU A 844 20.57 12.82 -19.40
N ASP A 845 20.79 13.51 -20.51
CA ASP A 845 20.29 14.85 -20.83
C ASP A 845 18.97 14.86 -21.62
N ARG A 846 18.38 13.67 -21.86
CA ARG A 846 17.20 13.45 -22.73
C ARG A 846 16.39 12.24 -22.29
N MET A 847 16.10 12.18 -20.99
CA MET A 847 15.45 11.04 -20.33
C MET A 847 13.93 11.08 -20.50
N PRO A 848 13.29 9.99 -20.92
CA PRO A 848 11.83 9.89 -20.90
C PRO A 848 11.28 9.53 -19.51
N PHE A 849 10.01 9.82 -19.31
CA PHE A 849 9.18 9.14 -18.33
C PHE A 849 8.66 7.81 -18.91
N TRP A 850 8.69 6.73 -18.14
CA TRP A 850 8.27 5.40 -18.58
C TRP A 850 6.93 5.00 -17.96
N THR A 851 6.03 4.45 -18.77
CA THR A 851 4.90 3.65 -18.30
C THR A 851 5.00 2.24 -18.87
N ALA A 852 4.96 1.22 -18.02
CA ALA A 852 5.16 -0.16 -18.42
C ALA A 852 4.01 -1.08 -18.00
N PHE A 853 3.04 -1.22 -18.89
CA PHE A 853 1.84 -1.99 -18.66
C PHE A 853 2.03 -3.48 -18.94
N SER A 854 2.66 -4.18 -17.99
CA SER A 854 2.95 -5.62 -18.07
C SER A 854 3.29 -6.24 -16.73
N CYS A 855 3.23 -7.56 -16.58
CA CYS A 855 3.45 -8.25 -15.31
C CYS A 855 4.84 -7.98 -14.67
N VAL A 856 4.85 -7.70 -13.36
CA VAL A 856 5.99 -7.85 -12.43
C VAL A 856 7.26 -7.08 -12.83
N ASN A 857 7.15 -6.06 -13.68
CA ASN A 857 8.34 -5.37 -14.21
C ASN A 857 8.79 -4.18 -13.36
N GLY A 858 8.04 -3.85 -12.30
CA GLY A 858 8.32 -2.74 -11.38
C GLY A 858 8.18 -3.17 -9.92
N PHE A 859 8.44 -4.44 -9.58
CA PHE A 859 8.54 -4.82 -8.17
C PHE A 859 9.78 -4.15 -7.57
N PHE A 860 9.66 -3.69 -6.34
CA PHE A 860 10.76 -3.12 -5.56
C PHE A 860 10.86 -3.77 -4.18
N ASP A 861 9.87 -4.60 -3.81
CA ASP A 861 9.76 -5.16 -2.47
C ASP A 861 10.58 -6.45 -2.24
N GLU A 862 11.40 -6.86 -3.21
CA GLU A 862 12.25 -8.04 -3.09
C GLU A 862 13.51 -7.73 -2.28
N PRO A 863 13.73 -8.43 -1.13
CA PRO A 863 14.83 -8.13 -0.23
C PRO A 863 16.22 -8.41 -0.83
N HIS A 864 16.35 -9.33 -1.80
CA HIS A 864 17.66 -9.70 -2.31
C HIS A 864 18.29 -8.58 -3.16
N PRO A 865 19.53 -8.12 -2.86
CA PRO A 865 20.13 -6.96 -3.53
C PRO A 865 20.38 -7.14 -5.04
N ASP A 866 20.65 -8.36 -5.48
CA ASP A 866 20.81 -8.67 -6.91
C ASP A 866 19.49 -8.87 -7.67
N SER A 867 18.35 -8.88 -6.97
CA SER A 867 17.03 -9.08 -7.59
C SER A 867 16.31 -7.75 -7.73
N ILE A 868 16.82 -6.92 -8.63
CA ILE A 868 16.30 -5.59 -8.96
C ILE A 868 15.41 -5.71 -10.19
N SER A 869 14.23 -5.12 -10.16
CA SER A 869 13.36 -5.12 -11.34
C SER A 869 13.93 -4.26 -12.47
N ILE A 870 13.47 -4.48 -13.70
CA ILE A 870 13.83 -3.61 -14.82
C ILE A 870 13.33 -2.19 -14.59
N GLY A 871 12.20 -1.99 -13.89
CA GLY A 871 11.69 -0.68 -13.50
C GLY A 871 12.63 0.08 -12.57
N GLU A 872 13.10 -0.56 -11.49
CA GLU A 872 14.14 0.01 -10.63
C GLU A 872 15.42 0.27 -11.42
N THR A 873 15.81 -0.65 -12.31
CA THR A 873 17.01 -0.47 -13.15
C THR A 873 16.90 0.76 -14.06
N VAL A 874 15.75 0.99 -14.70
CA VAL A 874 15.49 2.19 -15.53
C VAL A 874 15.61 3.47 -14.72
N PHE A 875 15.13 3.44 -13.47
CA PHE A 875 15.15 4.61 -12.60
C PHE A 875 16.55 4.86 -11.98
N LEU A 876 17.26 3.82 -11.54
CA LEU A 876 18.55 3.89 -10.86
C LEU A 876 19.76 4.00 -11.81
N ALA A 877 19.60 3.76 -13.10
CA ALA A 877 20.72 3.80 -14.04
C ALA A 877 21.40 5.19 -14.06
N PRO A 878 22.72 5.28 -13.79
CA PRO A 878 23.40 6.57 -13.59
C PRO A 878 23.66 7.36 -14.88
N ASN A 879 23.68 6.70 -16.03
CA ASN A 879 24.00 7.31 -17.33
C ASN A 879 22.77 7.63 -18.20
N GLY A 880 21.56 7.54 -17.62
CA GLY A 880 20.32 7.74 -18.34
C GLY A 880 19.22 6.79 -17.89
N GLY A 881 18.58 6.10 -18.82
CA GLY A 881 17.38 5.30 -18.56
C GLY A 881 16.13 6.17 -18.61
N GLY A 882 15.43 6.32 -17.48
CA GLY A 882 14.23 7.17 -17.37
C GLY A 882 14.26 8.08 -16.14
N ILE A 883 13.61 9.24 -16.23
CA ILE A 883 13.46 10.17 -15.09
C ILE A 883 12.39 9.70 -14.07
N GLY A 884 11.54 8.78 -14.49
CA GLY A 884 10.56 8.10 -13.65
C GLY A 884 10.02 6.87 -14.37
N TYR A 885 9.48 5.93 -13.59
CA TYR A 885 8.94 4.67 -14.08
C TYR A 885 7.64 4.34 -13.34
N TYR A 886 6.54 4.19 -14.08
CA TYR A 886 5.26 3.71 -13.57
C TYR A 886 4.99 2.31 -14.09
N GLY A 887 4.97 1.33 -13.19
CA GLY A 887 4.78 -0.07 -13.54
C GLY A 887 4.36 -0.92 -12.35
N PRO A 888 3.94 -2.17 -12.60
CA PRO A 888 3.36 -3.00 -11.56
C PRO A 888 4.38 -3.85 -10.80
N GLY A 889 4.16 -3.97 -9.50
CA GLY A 889 4.89 -4.87 -8.60
C GLY A 889 4.41 -6.32 -8.62
N SER A 890 3.31 -6.62 -9.30
CA SER A 890 2.75 -7.98 -9.41
C SER A 890 2.26 -8.36 -10.81
N LEU A 891 1.64 -9.54 -10.94
CA LEU A 891 0.94 -9.91 -12.17
C LEU A 891 -0.13 -8.88 -12.52
N THR A 892 -0.48 -8.78 -13.80
CA THR A 892 -1.52 -7.85 -14.28
C THR A 892 -2.42 -8.49 -15.31
N TYR A 893 -3.55 -7.84 -15.58
CA TYR A 893 -4.50 -8.24 -16.61
C TYR A 893 -4.24 -7.46 -17.90
N GLY A 894 -3.83 -8.13 -18.97
CA GLY A 894 -3.44 -7.47 -20.23
C GLY A 894 -4.52 -6.54 -20.83
N GLY A 895 -5.80 -6.90 -20.73
CA GLY A 895 -6.89 -6.01 -21.17
C GLY A 895 -7.02 -4.74 -20.31
N HIS A 896 -6.82 -4.86 -18.99
CA HIS A 896 -6.88 -3.72 -18.08
C HIS A 896 -5.64 -2.82 -18.17
N ASN A 897 -4.49 -3.38 -18.53
CA ASN A 897 -3.27 -2.65 -18.87
C ASN A 897 -3.50 -1.61 -19.97
N TYR A 898 -4.13 -2.02 -21.08
CA TYR A 898 -4.54 -1.10 -22.15
C TYR A 898 -5.52 -0.02 -21.65
N LEU A 899 -6.54 -0.43 -20.88
CA LEU A 899 -7.57 0.47 -20.38
C LEU A 899 -7.04 1.54 -19.42
N LEU A 900 -6.06 1.20 -18.57
CA LEU A 900 -5.39 2.17 -17.71
C LEU A 900 -4.46 3.08 -18.53
N SER A 901 -3.66 2.50 -19.44
CA SER A 901 -2.74 3.23 -20.32
C SER A 901 -3.43 4.35 -21.10
N ARG A 902 -4.57 4.05 -21.73
CA ARG A 902 -5.30 5.07 -22.50
C ARG A 902 -5.84 6.22 -21.64
N ARG A 903 -6.20 5.98 -20.37
CA ARG A 903 -6.71 7.03 -19.46
C ARG A 903 -5.58 7.94 -18.97
N ILE A 904 -4.38 7.39 -18.80
CA ILE A 904 -3.18 8.19 -18.54
C ILE A 904 -2.89 9.11 -19.73
N TYR A 905 -2.96 8.60 -20.96
CA TYR A 905 -2.77 9.39 -22.18
C TYR A 905 -3.85 10.47 -22.36
N GLU A 906 -5.08 10.19 -21.97
CA GLU A 906 -6.17 11.18 -21.96
C GLU A 906 -5.87 12.32 -20.98
N GLY A 907 -5.50 12.01 -19.73
CA GLY A 907 -5.13 13.01 -18.74
C GLY A 907 -3.96 13.89 -19.22
N PHE A 908 -2.97 13.25 -19.83
CA PHE A 908 -1.80 13.93 -20.37
C PHE A 908 -2.13 14.83 -21.57
N PHE A 909 -2.58 14.27 -22.71
CA PHE A 909 -2.70 15.03 -23.96
C PHE A 909 -4.01 15.81 -24.10
N ASN A 910 -5.12 15.30 -23.59
CA ASN A 910 -6.42 15.96 -23.77
C ASN A 910 -6.69 17.00 -22.67
N HIS A 911 -6.16 16.77 -21.47
CA HIS A 911 -6.38 17.63 -20.31
C HIS A 911 -5.15 18.45 -19.90
N ASN A 912 -4.01 18.26 -20.57
CA ASN A 912 -2.77 18.98 -20.32
C ASN A 912 -2.32 18.87 -18.84
N LEU A 913 -2.46 17.68 -18.27
CA LEU A 913 -1.94 17.35 -16.94
C LEU A 913 -0.50 16.86 -17.10
N LEU A 914 0.47 17.63 -16.61
CA LEU A 914 1.89 17.44 -16.96
C LEU A 914 2.75 16.91 -15.82
N HIS A 915 2.29 17.02 -14.57
CA HIS A 915 3.01 16.47 -13.42
C HIS A 915 2.77 14.97 -13.32
N PHE A 916 3.79 14.19 -13.00
CA PHE A 916 3.73 12.72 -12.98
C PHE A 916 2.56 12.21 -12.14
N GLY A 917 2.48 12.64 -10.88
CA GLY A 917 1.39 12.25 -9.99
C GLY A 917 0.01 12.69 -10.49
N GLN A 918 -0.08 13.80 -11.22
CA GLN A 918 -1.34 14.38 -11.68
C GLN A 918 -1.98 13.57 -12.80
N PHE A 919 -1.25 13.26 -13.88
CA PHE A 919 -1.82 12.48 -14.99
C PHE A 919 -2.00 11.01 -14.62
N LEU A 920 -1.16 10.46 -13.73
CA LEU A 920 -1.30 9.10 -13.22
C LEU A 920 -2.59 8.97 -12.40
N ALA A 921 -2.80 9.87 -11.42
CA ALA A 921 -4.01 9.87 -10.60
C ALA A 921 -5.28 10.10 -11.44
N TYR A 922 -5.24 10.98 -12.45
CA TYR A 922 -6.35 11.13 -13.40
C TYR A 922 -6.67 9.79 -14.07
N GLY A 923 -5.63 9.11 -14.59
CA GLY A 923 -5.75 7.83 -15.27
C GLY A 923 -6.38 6.76 -14.39
N GLU A 924 -5.90 6.63 -13.15
CA GLU A 924 -6.41 5.70 -12.14
C GLU A 924 -7.88 5.97 -11.77
N ILE A 925 -8.23 7.23 -11.48
CA ILE A 925 -9.60 7.61 -11.10
C ILE A 925 -10.57 7.36 -12.27
N ALA A 926 -10.22 7.79 -13.48
CA ALA A 926 -11.07 7.61 -14.66
C ALA A 926 -11.24 6.13 -15.04
N TYR A 927 -10.16 5.34 -14.93
CA TYR A 927 -10.18 3.89 -15.12
C TYR A 927 -11.09 3.21 -14.09
N TYR A 928 -10.87 3.46 -12.80
CA TYR A 928 -11.60 2.78 -11.72
C TYR A 928 -13.08 3.15 -11.73
N SER A 929 -13.40 4.42 -12.00
CA SER A 929 -14.79 4.89 -12.17
C SER A 929 -15.53 4.17 -13.30
N SER A 930 -14.81 3.69 -14.32
CA SER A 930 -15.39 3.01 -15.49
C SER A 930 -15.44 1.49 -15.34
N TYR A 931 -14.49 0.89 -14.61
CA TYR A 931 -14.27 -0.57 -14.61
C TYR A 931 -14.30 -1.24 -13.23
N GLY A 932 -14.16 -0.49 -12.14
CA GLY A 932 -14.25 -1.00 -10.76
C GLY A 932 -13.24 -2.09 -10.38
N ASN A 933 -12.14 -2.23 -11.13
CA ASN A 933 -11.12 -3.25 -10.85
C ASN A 933 -10.09 -2.70 -9.85
N GLN A 934 -10.21 -3.12 -8.59
CA GLN A 934 -9.33 -2.74 -7.49
C GLN A 934 -7.88 -3.26 -7.65
N TYR A 935 -7.71 -4.47 -8.18
CA TYR A 935 -6.39 -5.12 -8.25
C TYR A 935 -5.42 -4.38 -9.15
N GLN A 936 -5.94 -3.83 -10.26
CA GLN A 936 -5.14 -3.02 -11.16
C GLN A 936 -4.58 -1.78 -10.47
N LEU A 937 -5.28 -1.21 -9.48
CA LEU A 937 -4.79 -0.05 -8.74
C LEU A 937 -3.77 -0.43 -7.66
N TYR A 938 -3.93 -1.57 -6.99
CA TYR A 938 -2.99 -2.02 -5.94
C TYR A 938 -1.58 -2.27 -6.46
N THR A 939 -1.45 -2.63 -7.74
CA THR A 939 -0.19 -3.16 -8.27
C THR A 939 0.72 -2.12 -8.89
N TYR A 940 0.17 -1.03 -9.44
CA TYR A 940 0.99 -0.02 -10.11
C TYR A 940 1.55 1.00 -9.11
N ASN A 941 2.86 1.23 -9.19
CA ASN A 941 3.56 2.18 -8.36
C ASN A 941 4.42 3.11 -9.22
N LEU A 942 4.61 4.34 -8.76
CA LEU A 942 5.53 5.31 -9.35
C LEU A 942 6.90 5.19 -8.66
N LEU A 943 7.91 4.75 -9.40
CA LEU A 943 9.32 4.91 -9.05
C LEU A 943 9.78 6.27 -9.61
N GLY A 944 9.91 7.27 -8.76
CA GLY A 944 10.22 8.65 -9.13
C GLY A 944 9.48 9.70 -8.30
N ASP A 945 9.75 10.96 -8.61
CA ASP A 945 9.16 12.12 -7.92
C ASP A 945 7.79 12.46 -8.56
N PRO A 946 6.68 12.39 -7.80
CA PRO A 946 5.35 12.68 -8.33
C PRO A 946 5.13 14.15 -8.74
N GLY A 947 5.97 15.06 -8.26
CA GLY A 947 5.94 16.49 -8.54
C GLY A 947 6.81 16.94 -9.70
N ILE A 948 7.51 16.04 -10.41
CA ILE A 948 8.22 16.39 -11.65
C ILE A 948 7.19 16.61 -12.78
N GLU A 949 7.40 17.67 -13.54
CA GLU A 949 6.65 18.02 -14.74
C GLU A 949 7.36 17.49 -16.00
N LEU A 950 6.60 16.91 -16.94
CA LEU A 950 7.14 16.49 -18.23
C LEU A 950 7.73 17.68 -19.01
N SER A 951 8.95 17.54 -19.50
CA SER A 951 9.63 18.55 -20.32
C SER A 951 9.11 18.50 -21.77
N LEU A 952 8.02 19.22 -22.04
CA LEU A 952 7.44 19.37 -23.37
C LEU A 952 8.09 20.52 -24.16
N PRO A 953 7.94 20.55 -25.49
CA PRO A 953 8.38 21.69 -26.30
C PRO A 953 7.62 22.95 -25.89
N ASP A 954 8.31 24.10 -25.79
CA ASP A 954 7.65 25.38 -25.59
C ASP A 954 6.69 25.64 -26.75
N THR A 955 5.40 25.76 -26.45
CA THR A 955 4.35 26.07 -27.44
C THR A 955 4.15 27.57 -27.53
N THR A 956 5.25 28.32 -27.72
CA THR A 956 5.13 29.74 -28.05
C THR A 956 4.34 29.86 -29.36
N HIS A 957 3.16 30.46 -29.30
CA HIS A 957 2.29 30.60 -30.46
C HIS A 957 3.00 31.47 -31.52
N ILE A 958 3.32 30.88 -32.67
CA ILE A 958 3.85 31.60 -33.83
C ILE A 958 2.67 31.90 -34.75
N ASP A 959 2.31 33.17 -34.90
CA ASP A 959 1.32 33.58 -35.90
C ASP A 959 1.90 33.39 -37.30
N LEU A 960 1.44 32.35 -38.00
CA LEU A 960 1.82 32.08 -39.38
C LEU A 960 0.80 32.69 -40.35
N SER A 961 1.32 33.42 -41.34
CA SER A 961 0.54 33.91 -42.48
C SER A 961 1.05 33.29 -43.77
N ILE A 962 0.11 32.94 -44.66
CA ILE A 962 0.41 32.41 -45.99
C ILE A 962 0.08 33.47 -47.04
N SER A 963 0.90 33.57 -48.08
CA SER A 963 0.70 34.58 -49.13
C SER A 963 -0.53 34.34 -50.00
N VAL A 964 -1.02 33.10 -50.09
CA VAL A 964 -2.18 32.70 -50.91
C VAL A 964 -2.92 31.53 -50.25
N SER A 965 -4.25 31.46 -50.43
CA SER A 965 -5.12 30.42 -49.85
C SER A 965 -5.39 29.22 -50.78
N SER A 966 -4.94 29.26 -52.02
CA SER A 966 -4.96 28.15 -52.97
C SER A 966 -3.70 28.17 -53.84
N ILE A 967 -3.21 26.98 -54.22
CA ILE A 967 -1.98 26.80 -54.99
C ILE A 967 -2.22 25.87 -56.19
N SER A 968 -1.56 26.18 -57.30
CA SER A 968 -1.45 25.36 -58.51
C SER A 968 -0.01 24.87 -58.70
N ALA A 969 0.18 23.85 -59.55
CA ALA A 969 1.52 23.36 -59.88
C ALA A 969 2.38 24.48 -60.50
N GLY A 970 3.49 24.81 -59.83
CA GLY A 970 4.42 25.89 -60.23
C GLY A 970 4.27 27.19 -59.42
N ASP A 971 3.26 27.30 -58.56
CA ASP A 971 3.09 28.47 -57.70
C ASP A 971 4.15 28.50 -56.58
N THR A 972 4.49 29.71 -56.13
CA THR A 972 5.36 29.93 -54.97
C THR A 972 4.51 30.27 -53.75
N LEU A 973 4.54 29.42 -52.73
CA LEU A 973 3.91 29.69 -51.44
C LEU A 973 4.93 30.38 -50.51
N THR A 974 4.61 31.59 -50.05
CA THR A 974 5.40 32.26 -49.02
C THR A 974 4.70 32.09 -47.67
N VAL A 975 5.42 31.58 -46.68
CA VAL A 975 4.97 31.46 -45.28
C VAL A 975 5.78 32.46 -44.46
N GLN A 976 5.12 33.30 -43.68
CA GLN A 976 5.75 34.27 -42.78
C GLN A 976 5.27 34.04 -41.36
N GLY A 977 6.18 34.06 -40.40
CA GLY A 977 5.88 33.96 -38.97
C GLY A 977 6.68 34.99 -38.17
N VAL A 978 6.13 35.41 -37.02
CA VAL A 978 6.82 36.27 -36.06
C VAL A 978 6.97 35.52 -34.75
N LEU A 979 8.21 35.32 -34.30
CA LEU A 979 8.50 34.93 -32.92
C LEU A 979 8.61 36.20 -32.07
N LEU A 980 7.85 36.24 -30.97
CA LEU A 980 7.84 37.37 -30.04
C LEU A 980 8.97 37.32 -28.99
N SER A 981 9.75 36.25 -28.96
CA SER A 981 10.88 36.04 -28.05
C SER A 981 12.23 36.06 -28.78
N SER A 982 13.29 36.50 -28.09
CA SER A 982 14.66 36.47 -28.60
C SER A 982 15.30 35.09 -28.34
N LEU A 983 14.95 34.10 -29.15
CA LEU A 983 15.60 32.79 -29.10
C LEU A 983 16.81 32.76 -30.05
N GLN A 984 17.90 32.12 -29.63
CA GLN A 984 18.99 31.71 -30.51
C GLN A 984 18.80 30.22 -30.83
N GLY A 985 18.76 29.84 -32.10
CA GLY A 985 18.56 28.44 -32.48
C GLY A 985 18.21 28.27 -33.97
N GLU A 986 18.06 27.01 -34.39
CA GLU A 986 17.64 26.65 -35.73
C GLU A 986 16.11 26.62 -35.80
N ALA A 987 15.52 27.36 -36.75
CA ALA A 987 14.11 27.25 -37.07
C ALA A 987 13.92 26.17 -38.14
N VAL A 988 13.15 25.14 -37.81
CA VAL A 988 12.81 24.04 -38.72
C VAL A 988 11.38 24.22 -39.20
N VAL A 989 11.21 24.33 -40.52
CA VAL A 989 9.88 24.34 -41.15
C VAL A 989 9.64 23.01 -41.85
N THR A 990 8.63 22.27 -41.39
CA THR A 990 8.21 21.01 -41.98
C THR A 990 6.92 21.19 -42.77
N TYR A 991 6.94 20.86 -44.06
CA TYR A 991 5.76 20.88 -44.91
C TYR A 991 5.09 19.51 -44.92
N TYR A 992 3.78 19.50 -44.65
CA TYR A 992 2.96 18.30 -44.69
C TYR A 992 1.97 18.37 -45.86
N THR A 993 1.73 17.23 -46.51
CA THR A 993 0.62 17.02 -47.43
C THR A 993 -0.40 16.11 -46.77
N VAL A 994 -1.68 16.46 -46.87
CA VAL A 994 -2.78 15.58 -46.44
C VAL A 994 -3.08 14.62 -47.59
N ARG A 995 -2.80 13.34 -47.40
CA ARG A 995 -3.17 12.28 -48.34
C ARG A 995 -3.89 11.18 -47.57
N ASP A 996 -5.14 10.88 -47.97
CA ASP A 996 -5.93 9.81 -47.38
C ASP A 996 -5.94 9.84 -45.83
N THR A 997 -6.21 11.03 -45.25
CA THR A 997 -6.25 11.32 -43.80
C THR A 997 -4.92 11.28 -43.03
N ALA A 998 -3.80 10.96 -43.68
CA ALA A 998 -2.48 11.05 -43.07
C ALA A 998 -1.75 12.35 -43.45
N LEU A 999 -1.15 13.02 -42.45
CA LEU A 999 -0.16 14.07 -42.64
C LEU A 999 1.18 13.42 -43.00
N ILE A 1000 1.61 13.55 -44.26
CA ILE A 1000 2.91 13.04 -44.71
C ILE A 1000 3.84 14.23 -44.86
N SER A 1001 4.93 14.27 -44.08
CA SER A 1001 5.98 15.26 -44.28
C SER A 1001 6.67 15.00 -45.62
N PHE A 1002 6.87 16.05 -46.42
CA PHE A 1002 7.53 15.90 -47.73
C PHE A 1002 8.78 16.78 -47.88
N GLN A 1003 8.98 17.76 -47.00
CA GLN A 1003 10.18 18.61 -47.01
C GLN A 1003 10.43 19.24 -45.63
N LYS A 1004 11.66 19.12 -45.12
CA LYS A 1004 12.17 19.79 -43.89
C LYS A 1004 13.17 20.86 -44.35
N ILE A 1005 12.98 22.11 -43.96
CA ILE A 1005 13.89 23.22 -44.30
C ILE A 1005 14.37 23.88 -43.01
N SER A 1006 15.68 23.94 -42.85
CA SER A 1006 16.38 24.53 -41.72
C SER A 1006 16.78 25.98 -42.00
N TYR A 1007 16.50 26.87 -41.07
CA TYR A 1007 16.92 28.27 -41.07
C TYR A 1007 17.74 28.55 -39.81
N LEU A 1008 18.89 29.20 -39.95
CA LEU A 1008 19.78 29.59 -38.85
C LEU A 1008 19.45 30.97 -38.29
#